data_AF-A0A5R9KEC1-F1
#
_entry.id   AF-A0A5R9KEC1-F1
#
_cell.length_a   1.000
_cell.length_b   1.000
_cell.length_c   1.000
_cell.angle_alpha   90.00
_cell.angle_beta   90.00
_cell.angle_gamma   90.00
#
_symmetry.space_group_name_H-M   'P 1'
#
loop_
_entity.id
_entity.type
_entity.pdbx_description
1 polymer ?
#
loop_
_entity_poly.entity_id
_entity_poly.type
_entity_poly.pdbx_seq_one_letter_code
_entity_poly.pdbx_strand_id
1 'polypeptide(L)'
;MPVKNKVLSKTSFIWISAVLVILSASAFWVWSRFGPSRNNVYTEQIKGFPVARTLDSAAASCDLTVRRYKQIGREMQFELAANAGGLAPYEVEIIQNGKKQHFKQIPHRLGIWLTVPELDLEQGAAQIRVSSLGQSGCETVASFDYNASRKNEILPAEKWIRQGSKDNWLDVRPVTVNNKVFLKDFAAYDDGRTKVIMIDGIEVKDLEKGFEIQPGYLYSVTARWIDAPYNDWWNEMRNRSLRQQNIWITAAAGTKENTVLTRIEIPEWFAPSASINADFDMRFPEFQPVQGKLVMQYRLNANVPPANYYNRGVNYLNGWEKDLPYSRMHWTATPNYFADKDDKWFATLSKSEVESRAQVPDFGVYAYDFEFWNQHYTPEVKQRLIWFSETIRKNHPQMHLMDYWGGGAYTNPHINTTGGANPKDFIKDYEQPKANNPNFDPLPNGESFQHIFNTTPIDVYPKPMFMKDEQGNTPNNFVLLSAIHSQRINKLIPYQKNNKFIFYAWNRYMPLYKDPIVPWNYNLTAPKGELVMNQLEMMPASQALSLSLFSLVLFDGYYLWHDSGPYGNDPNAYTVSKDAPGWGHEWYPADGKIPESEIGSKSEKQGAPPYWDYPTEFYVLGNWMAKQVEDVIVGGINKDLAFQLNGKWTLPRKEQALLAIEKKEPFITSVINGKKIVVLGIDSFQAPNAKKKVKVRLPDGTETDIELYGNWPSLYKGTLKN
;
A
#
# COMPACT_ATOMS: atom_id res chain seq x y z
N MET A 1 -3.37 -82.25 -1.80
CA MET A 1 -2.36 -81.26 -1.34
C MET A 1 -3.11 -80.02 -0.86
N PRO A 2 -3.05 -79.64 0.43
CA PRO A 2 -3.78 -78.47 0.91
C PRO A 2 -3.03 -77.18 0.54
N VAL A 3 -3.77 -76.23 -0.05
CA VAL A 3 -3.33 -74.87 -0.31
C VAL A 3 -3.07 -74.17 1.03
N LYS A 4 -1.81 -73.86 1.33
CA LYS A 4 -1.47 -72.98 2.45
C LYS A 4 -2.00 -71.58 2.12
N ASN A 5 -3.15 -71.21 2.69
CA ASN A 5 -3.50 -69.80 2.84
C ASN A 5 -2.41 -69.16 3.68
N LYS A 6 -1.52 -68.38 3.05
CA LYS A 6 -0.59 -67.50 3.75
C LYS A 6 -1.41 -66.47 4.51
N VAL A 7 -1.74 -66.78 5.75
CA VAL A 7 -2.24 -65.79 6.71
C VAL A 7 -1.13 -64.75 6.84
N LEU A 8 -1.38 -63.53 6.37
CA LEU A 8 -0.51 -62.38 6.58
C LEU A 8 -0.13 -62.34 8.06
N SER A 9 1.17 -62.34 8.38
CA SER A 9 1.61 -62.26 9.76
C SER A 9 1.01 -61.00 10.41
N LYS A 10 0.65 -61.06 11.70
CA LYS A 10 0.09 -59.90 12.44
C LYS A 10 0.94 -58.63 12.23
N THR A 11 2.25 -58.80 12.10
CA THR A 11 3.21 -57.74 11.80
C THR A 11 3.02 -57.13 10.40
N SER A 12 2.83 -57.96 9.36
CA SER A 12 2.55 -57.50 7.99
C SER A 12 1.22 -56.75 7.89
N PHE A 13 0.19 -57.18 8.63
CA PHE A 13 -1.09 -56.48 8.70
C PHE A 13 -0.94 -55.10 9.36
N ILE A 14 -0.22 -55.00 10.48
CA ILE A 14 0.08 -53.72 11.15
C ILE A 14 0.83 -52.76 10.22
N TRP A 15 1.83 -53.26 9.49
CA TRP A 15 2.58 -52.44 8.52
C TRP A 15 1.71 -51.92 7.37
N ILE A 16 0.86 -52.77 6.79
CA ILE A 16 -0.07 -52.36 5.72
C ILE A 16 -1.07 -51.33 6.24
N SER A 17 -1.62 -51.53 7.44
CA SER A 17 -2.52 -50.56 8.08
C SER A 17 -1.83 -49.23 8.37
N ALA A 18 -0.59 -49.24 8.88
CA ALA A 18 0.18 -48.03 9.13
C ALA A 18 0.48 -47.27 7.83
N VAL A 19 0.88 -47.97 6.77
CA VAL A 19 1.12 -47.36 5.45
C VAL A 19 -0.17 -46.77 4.87
N LEU A 20 -1.30 -47.48 4.96
CA LEU A 20 -2.60 -46.96 4.52
C LEU A 20 -3.02 -45.72 5.32
N VAL A 21 -2.84 -45.72 6.65
CA VAL A 21 -3.13 -44.54 7.49
C VAL A 21 -2.25 -43.36 7.08
N ILE A 22 -0.95 -43.57 6.84
CA ILE A 22 -0.04 -42.53 6.38
C ILE A 22 -0.45 -42.01 4.99
N LEU A 23 -0.77 -42.90 4.05
CA LEU A 23 -1.19 -42.53 2.69
C LEU A 23 -2.53 -41.81 2.69
N SER A 24 -3.51 -42.25 3.50
CA SER A 24 -4.80 -41.59 3.64
C SER A 24 -4.66 -40.24 4.34
N ALA A 25 -3.84 -40.13 5.39
CA ALA A 25 -3.55 -38.85 6.05
C ALA A 25 -2.82 -37.89 5.09
N SER A 26 -1.89 -38.39 4.28
CA SER A 26 -1.19 -37.61 3.27
C SER A 26 -2.13 -37.18 2.14
N ALA A 27 -2.99 -38.07 1.64
CA ALA A 27 -3.99 -37.76 0.63
C ALA A 27 -5.03 -36.76 1.15
N PHE A 28 -5.47 -36.89 2.41
CA PHE A 28 -6.34 -35.92 3.06
C PHE A 28 -5.63 -34.58 3.27
N TRP A 29 -4.35 -34.58 3.64
CA TRP A 29 -3.55 -33.35 3.74
C TRP A 29 -3.39 -32.68 2.37
N VAL A 30 -3.06 -33.44 1.32
CA VAL A 30 -2.97 -32.94 -0.06
C VAL A 30 -4.33 -32.41 -0.52
N TRP A 31 -5.42 -33.14 -0.30
CA TRP A 31 -6.76 -32.71 -0.69
C TRP A 31 -7.25 -31.49 0.09
N SER A 32 -6.99 -31.44 1.40
CA SER A 32 -7.31 -30.26 2.23
C SER A 32 -6.42 -29.07 1.91
N ARG A 33 -5.26 -29.26 1.26
CA ARG A 33 -4.33 -28.19 0.85
C ARG A 33 -4.49 -27.72 -0.60
N PHE A 34 -4.78 -28.63 -1.51
CA PHE A 34 -4.79 -28.42 -2.97
C PHE A 34 -6.09 -28.92 -3.64
N GLY A 35 -7.11 -29.30 -2.87
CA GLY A 35 -8.43 -29.59 -3.41
C GLY A 35 -9.22 -28.29 -3.67
N PRO A 36 -10.28 -28.34 -4.49
CA PRO A 36 -11.12 -27.18 -4.78
C PRO A 36 -11.85 -26.69 -3.53
N SER A 37 -11.88 -25.36 -3.32
CA SER A 37 -12.76 -24.74 -2.33
C SER A 37 -14.22 -24.96 -2.70
N ARG A 38 -15.03 -25.35 -1.74
CA ARG A 38 -16.49 -25.25 -1.86
C ARG A 38 -16.90 -23.82 -1.52
N ASN A 39 -17.97 -23.33 -2.16
CA ASN A 39 -18.65 -22.11 -1.74
C ASN A 39 -19.09 -22.31 -0.29
N ASN A 40 -18.38 -21.67 0.63
CA ASN A 40 -18.65 -21.73 2.06
C ASN A 40 -19.27 -20.40 2.48
N VAL A 41 -20.36 -20.49 3.25
CA VAL A 41 -20.91 -19.33 3.93
C VAL A 41 -20.24 -19.23 5.28
N TYR A 42 -19.45 -18.19 5.49
CA TYR A 42 -18.82 -17.90 6.77
C TYR A 42 -19.74 -17.00 7.58
N THR A 43 -20.09 -17.45 8.79
CA THR A 43 -20.97 -16.70 9.70
C THR A 43 -20.14 -16.07 10.80
N GLU A 44 -20.35 -14.78 11.02
CA GLU A 44 -19.67 -14.01 12.08
C GLU A 44 -19.97 -14.58 13.47
N GLN A 45 -18.93 -14.72 14.28
CA GLN A 45 -18.97 -15.14 15.67
C GLN A 45 -19.22 -13.95 16.60
N ILE A 46 -20.46 -13.48 16.64
CA ILE A 46 -20.89 -12.31 17.42
C ILE A 46 -21.03 -12.55 18.95
N LYS A 47 -20.67 -13.73 19.45
CA LYS A 47 -20.92 -14.12 20.86
C LYS A 47 -20.21 -13.23 21.88
N GLY A 48 -19.11 -12.59 21.49
CA GLY A 48 -18.31 -11.71 22.36
C GLY A 48 -18.95 -10.35 22.68
N PHE A 49 -19.98 -9.93 21.95
CA PHE A 49 -20.63 -8.63 22.16
C PHE A 49 -21.80 -8.71 23.14
N PRO A 50 -22.07 -7.66 23.94
CA PRO A 50 -23.19 -7.65 24.88
C PRO A 50 -24.53 -7.76 24.16
N VAL A 51 -25.48 -8.46 24.80
CA VAL A 51 -26.83 -8.70 24.29
C VAL A 51 -27.74 -7.54 24.67
N ALA A 52 -28.49 -7.02 23.71
CA ALA A 52 -29.55 -6.06 24.00
C ALA A 52 -30.78 -6.81 24.51
N ARG A 53 -31.39 -6.32 25.60
CA ARG A 53 -32.60 -6.95 26.15
C ARG A 53 -33.84 -6.29 25.54
N THR A 54 -34.55 -7.02 24.70
CA THR A 54 -35.84 -6.60 24.12
C THR A 54 -36.82 -6.26 25.23
N LEU A 55 -37.39 -5.06 25.16
CA LEU A 55 -38.40 -4.56 26.09
C LEU A 55 -39.80 -4.62 25.46
N ASP A 56 -39.87 -4.24 24.18
CA ASP A 56 -41.09 -4.26 23.39
C ASP A 56 -40.71 -4.53 21.93
N SER A 57 -41.51 -5.32 21.24
CA SER A 57 -41.42 -5.48 19.78
C SER A 57 -42.84 -5.43 19.27
N ALA A 58 -43.18 -4.39 18.50
CA ALA A 58 -44.39 -4.43 17.69
C ALA A 58 -44.14 -5.43 16.54
N ALA A 59 -44.19 -6.72 16.88
CA ALA A 59 -43.82 -7.84 16.02
C ALA A 59 -44.82 -8.09 14.87
N ALA A 60 -45.76 -7.18 14.62
CA ALA A 60 -46.91 -7.50 13.77
C ALA A 60 -46.59 -7.51 12.25
N SER A 61 -45.45 -6.98 11.77
CA SER A 61 -45.21 -6.86 10.31
C SER A 61 -43.84 -7.27 9.76
N CYS A 62 -42.74 -7.36 10.54
CA CYS A 62 -41.41 -7.69 9.98
C CYS A 62 -40.36 -8.28 10.94
N ASP A 63 -40.71 -8.59 12.19
CA ASP A 63 -39.79 -9.17 13.20
C ASP A 63 -38.46 -8.40 13.40
N LEU A 64 -38.51 -7.06 13.33
CA LEU A 64 -37.34 -6.23 13.61
C LEU A 64 -36.92 -6.37 15.08
N THR A 65 -35.65 -6.68 15.33
CA THR A 65 -35.08 -6.86 16.66
C THR A 65 -33.68 -6.25 16.74
N VAL A 66 -33.31 -5.78 17.93
CA VAL A 66 -31.94 -5.43 18.29
C VAL A 66 -31.34 -6.61 19.06
N ARG A 67 -30.32 -7.25 18.53
CA ARG A 67 -29.73 -8.46 19.14
C ARG A 67 -28.58 -8.13 20.08
N ARG A 68 -27.65 -7.31 19.61
CA ARG A 68 -26.39 -7.00 20.30
C ARG A 68 -26.01 -5.56 20.07
N TYR A 69 -25.07 -5.09 20.86
CA TYR A 69 -24.54 -3.73 20.74
C TYR A 69 -23.06 -3.66 21.05
N LYS A 70 -22.40 -2.58 20.63
CA LYS A 70 -21.05 -2.22 21.08
C LYS A 70 -20.91 -0.71 21.21
N GLN A 71 -20.11 -0.29 22.17
CA GLN A 71 -19.80 1.11 22.44
C GLN A 71 -18.41 1.44 21.91
N ILE A 72 -18.29 2.58 21.24
CA ILE A 72 -17.05 3.14 20.73
C ILE A 72 -17.01 4.62 21.10
N GLY A 73 -16.43 4.97 22.25
CA GLY A 73 -16.52 6.35 22.74
C GLY A 73 -17.97 6.78 23.05
N ARG A 74 -18.40 7.84 22.36
CA ARG A 74 -19.79 8.36 22.37
C ARG A 74 -20.70 7.66 21.36
N GLU A 75 -20.15 6.86 20.48
CA GLU A 75 -20.91 6.12 19.47
C GLU A 75 -21.42 4.80 20.05
N MET A 76 -22.64 4.42 19.67
CA MET A 76 -23.17 3.07 19.89
C MET A 76 -23.54 2.45 18.55
N GLN A 77 -23.14 1.20 18.37
CA GLN A 77 -23.51 0.40 17.20
C GLN A 77 -24.41 -0.75 17.64
N PHE A 78 -25.47 -1.03 16.87
CA PHE A 78 -26.50 -2.02 17.20
C PHE A 78 -26.66 -3.03 16.05
N GLU A 79 -26.59 -4.32 16.37
CA GLU A 79 -26.90 -5.40 15.44
C GLU A 79 -28.42 -5.50 15.27
N LEU A 80 -28.92 -5.08 14.11
CA LEU A 80 -30.33 -5.26 13.74
C LEU A 80 -30.53 -6.60 13.04
N ALA A 81 -31.66 -7.24 13.32
CA ALA A 81 -32.13 -8.39 12.56
C ALA A 81 -33.63 -8.29 12.28
N ALA A 82 -34.03 -8.69 11.08
CA ALA A 82 -35.42 -8.70 10.65
C ALA A 82 -35.67 -9.81 9.62
N ASN A 83 -36.94 -10.19 9.45
CA ASN A 83 -37.38 -11.16 8.44
C ASN A 83 -37.78 -10.49 7.11
N ALA A 84 -37.64 -9.17 7.01
CA ALA A 84 -37.92 -8.37 5.82
C ALA A 84 -36.69 -7.54 5.40
N GLY A 85 -36.51 -7.34 4.09
CA GLY A 85 -35.51 -6.43 3.52
C GLY A 85 -36.08 -5.03 3.26
N GLY A 86 -35.22 -4.06 2.94
CA GLY A 86 -35.66 -2.70 2.56
C GLY A 86 -36.19 -1.86 3.72
N LEU A 87 -35.78 -2.15 4.96
CA LEU A 87 -36.25 -1.46 6.16
C LEU A 87 -35.54 -0.11 6.43
N ALA A 88 -34.29 0.02 5.98
CA ALA A 88 -33.56 1.27 6.10
C ALA A 88 -34.15 2.37 5.19
N PRO A 89 -34.05 3.66 5.55
CA PRO A 89 -33.42 4.19 6.76
C PRO A 89 -34.30 4.05 8.02
N TYR A 90 -33.72 4.31 9.20
CA TYR A 90 -34.39 4.19 10.48
C TYR A 90 -34.53 5.55 11.19
N GLU A 91 -35.57 5.69 12.02
CA GLU A 91 -35.65 6.67 13.09
C GLU A 91 -35.25 5.99 14.40
N VAL A 92 -34.37 6.64 15.18
CA VAL A 92 -33.88 6.11 16.45
C VAL A 92 -34.13 7.12 17.56
N GLU A 93 -34.74 6.65 18.65
CA GLU A 93 -34.88 7.38 19.90
C GLU A 93 -34.05 6.67 20.98
N ILE A 94 -33.14 7.40 21.63
CA ILE A 94 -32.37 6.93 22.78
C ILE A 94 -32.91 7.58 24.04
N ILE A 95 -33.21 6.77 25.05
CA ILE A 95 -33.84 7.21 26.30
C ILE A 95 -33.00 6.78 27.50
N GLN A 96 -32.65 7.72 28.38
CA GLN A 96 -32.04 7.42 29.67
C GLN A 96 -32.50 8.45 30.71
N ASN A 97 -32.93 8.01 31.89
CA ASN A 97 -33.39 8.87 32.98
C ASN A 97 -34.44 9.92 32.54
N GLY A 98 -35.34 9.54 31.64
CA GLY A 98 -36.37 10.44 31.07
C GLY A 98 -35.88 11.43 30.01
N LYS A 99 -34.57 11.56 29.79
CA LYS A 99 -33.99 12.34 28.67
C LYS A 99 -34.10 11.54 27.38
N LYS A 100 -34.53 12.20 26.30
CA LYS A 100 -34.72 11.61 24.96
C LYS A 100 -33.80 12.29 23.96
N GLN A 101 -33.10 11.49 23.15
CA GLN A 101 -32.30 11.94 22.01
C GLN A 101 -32.89 11.32 20.75
N HIS A 102 -33.18 12.13 19.74
CA HIS A 102 -33.81 11.68 18.50
C HIS A 102 -32.86 11.81 17.31
N PHE A 103 -32.76 10.73 16.54
CA PHE A 103 -31.94 10.64 15.34
C PHE A 103 -32.82 10.21 14.17
N LYS A 104 -32.97 11.08 13.16
CA LYS A 104 -33.87 10.85 12.03
C LYS A 104 -33.09 10.36 10.81
N GLN A 105 -33.70 9.46 10.05
CA GLN A 105 -33.18 8.97 8.76
C GLN A 105 -31.73 8.46 8.85
N ILE A 106 -31.46 7.61 9.84
CA ILE A 106 -30.17 6.92 9.94
C ILE A 106 -30.09 5.89 8.80
N PRO A 107 -29.15 6.04 7.84
CA PRO A 107 -28.94 5.05 6.80
C PRO A 107 -28.36 3.77 7.40
N HIS A 108 -28.68 2.64 6.78
CA HIS A 108 -28.18 1.34 7.21
C HIS A 108 -28.13 0.39 6.02
N ARG A 109 -27.12 -0.48 5.97
CA ARG A 109 -26.93 -1.45 4.90
C ARG A 109 -26.46 -2.79 5.44
N LEU A 110 -26.41 -3.78 4.55
CA LEU A 110 -25.81 -5.08 4.86
C LEU A 110 -24.33 -4.92 5.20
N GLY A 111 -23.87 -5.72 6.17
CA GLY A 111 -22.46 -5.73 6.58
C GLY A 111 -22.05 -4.59 7.52
N ILE A 112 -22.99 -3.75 7.98
CA ILE A 112 -22.75 -2.78 9.07
C ILE A 112 -23.78 -2.93 10.19
N TRP A 113 -23.38 -2.56 11.41
CA TRP A 113 -24.33 -2.35 12.52
C TRP A 113 -24.93 -0.95 12.44
N LEU A 114 -26.18 -0.80 12.89
CA LEU A 114 -26.85 0.50 12.98
C LEU A 114 -26.04 1.40 13.90
N THR A 115 -25.47 2.47 13.35
CA THR A 115 -24.54 3.35 14.07
C THR A 115 -25.26 4.61 14.52
N VAL A 116 -25.26 4.87 15.82
CA VAL A 116 -25.80 6.08 16.43
C VAL A 116 -24.63 6.90 17.00
N PRO A 117 -24.25 8.00 16.34
CA PRO A 117 -23.11 8.82 16.76
C PRO A 117 -23.46 9.76 17.91
N GLU A 118 -22.43 10.23 18.63
CA GLU A 118 -22.51 11.37 19.58
C GLU A 118 -23.58 11.27 20.67
N LEU A 119 -23.70 10.12 21.35
CA LEU A 119 -24.62 9.98 22.47
C LEU A 119 -24.14 10.73 23.71
N ASP A 120 -25.07 11.49 24.30
CA ASP A 120 -24.88 12.10 25.61
C ASP A 120 -25.63 11.32 26.70
N LEU A 121 -24.97 10.28 27.21
CA LEU A 121 -25.52 9.38 28.23
C LEU A 121 -24.63 9.37 29.47
N GLU A 122 -25.25 9.10 30.60
CA GLU A 122 -24.63 8.81 31.89
C GLU A 122 -24.38 7.30 32.02
N GLN A 123 -23.61 6.91 33.04
CA GLN A 123 -23.32 5.50 33.32
C GLN A 123 -24.59 4.72 33.61
N GLY A 124 -24.78 3.56 32.96
CA GLY A 124 -25.84 2.61 33.27
C GLY A 124 -26.78 2.33 32.11
N ALA A 125 -27.93 1.72 32.42
CA ALA A 125 -28.89 1.26 31.43
C ALA A 125 -29.55 2.44 30.67
N ALA A 126 -29.75 2.25 29.37
CA ALA A 126 -30.48 3.13 28.46
C ALA A 126 -31.38 2.28 27.55
N GLN A 127 -32.33 2.92 26.88
CA GLN A 127 -33.22 2.28 25.93
C GLN A 127 -32.98 2.83 24.53
N ILE A 128 -33.07 1.96 23.53
CA ILE A 128 -33.14 2.31 22.13
C ILE A 128 -34.52 1.91 21.60
N ARG A 129 -35.16 2.83 20.89
CA ARG A 129 -36.31 2.55 20.03
C ARG A 129 -35.88 2.77 18.59
N VAL A 130 -36.07 1.77 17.74
CA VAL A 130 -35.76 1.81 16.30
C VAL A 130 -37.05 1.61 15.53
N SER A 131 -37.36 2.55 14.64
CA SER A 131 -38.53 2.50 13.75
C SER A 131 -38.06 2.57 12.30
N SER A 132 -38.50 1.62 11.48
CA SER A 132 -38.22 1.58 10.03
C SER A 132 -39.00 2.67 9.31
N LEU A 133 -38.33 3.42 8.44
CA LEU A 133 -38.98 4.36 7.52
C LEU A 133 -39.29 3.70 6.17
N GLY A 134 -38.67 2.55 5.88
CA GLY A 134 -38.93 1.77 4.67
C GLY A 134 -40.25 0.99 4.73
N GLN A 135 -40.68 0.58 5.93
CA GLN A 135 -41.91 -0.17 6.14
C GLN A 135 -42.65 0.32 7.39
N SER A 136 -43.87 0.82 7.20
CA SER A 136 -44.71 1.31 8.31
C SER A 136 -45.03 0.19 9.30
N GLY A 137 -45.02 0.51 10.60
CA GLY A 137 -45.32 -0.42 11.69
C GLY A 137 -44.17 -1.36 12.07
N CYS A 138 -43.00 -1.26 11.43
CA CYS A 138 -41.80 -2.01 11.78
C CYS A 138 -41.00 -1.27 12.85
N GLU A 139 -41.18 -1.64 14.12
CA GLU A 139 -40.47 -1.02 15.23
C GLU A 139 -40.06 -2.00 16.33
N THR A 140 -39.02 -1.62 17.08
CA THR A 140 -38.49 -2.41 18.19
C THR A 140 -37.94 -1.52 19.28
N VAL A 141 -38.04 -1.96 20.53
CA VAL A 141 -37.47 -1.31 21.71
C VAL A 141 -36.60 -2.31 22.47
N ALA A 142 -35.35 -1.93 22.72
CA ALA A 142 -34.41 -2.73 23.50
C ALA A 142 -33.67 -1.88 24.53
N SER A 143 -33.15 -2.53 25.56
CA SER A 143 -32.27 -1.93 26.56
C SER A 143 -30.82 -2.35 26.36
N PHE A 144 -29.91 -1.43 26.66
CA PHE A 144 -28.46 -1.60 26.59
C PHE A 144 -27.79 -0.85 27.75
N ASP A 145 -26.55 -1.21 28.08
CA ASP A 145 -25.76 -0.52 29.11
C ASP A 145 -24.74 0.42 28.46
N TYR A 146 -24.72 1.66 28.93
CA TYR A 146 -23.72 2.66 28.52
C TYR A 146 -22.64 2.80 29.58
N ASN A 147 -21.37 2.79 29.14
CA ASN A 147 -20.21 2.98 30.00
C ASN A 147 -19.65 4.41 29.83
N ALA A 148 -19.93 5.28 30.80
CA ALA A 148 -19.50 6.68 30.75
C ALA A 148 -17.96 6.84 30.82
N SER A 149 -17.23 5.87 31.40
CA SER A 149 -15.76 5.93 31.44
C SER A 149 -15.11 5.80 30.06
N ARG A 150 -15.83 5.23 29.08
CA ARG A 150 -15.36 5.09 27.70
C ARG A 150 -15.69 6.28 26.81
N LYS A 151 -16.52 7.21 27.26
CA LYS A 151 -17.06 8.33 26.47
C LYS A 151 -15.98 9.07 25.66
N ASN A 152 -14.85 9.37 26.28
CA ASN A 152 -13.74 10.13 25.68
C ASN A 152 -12.52 9.24 25.35
N GLU A 153 -12.71 7.94 25.15
CA GLU A 153 -11.61 7.03 24.82
C GLU A 153 -11.05 7.28 23.42
N ILE A 154 -11.90 7.67 22.47
CA ILE A 154 -11.51 7.94 21.07
C ILE A 154 -10.85 9.31 20.98
N LEU A 155 -9.75 9.39 20.23
CA LEU A 155 -9.10 10.67 19.95
C LEU A 155 -10.09 11.63 19.23
N PRO A 156 -10.11 12.93 19.56
CA PRO A 156 -10.98 13.90 18.89
C PRO A 156 -10.81 13.88 17.37
N ALA A 157 -11.92 13.97 16.63
CA ALA A 157 -11.96 13.75 15.17
C ALA A 157 -11.04 14.69 14.38
N GLU A 158 -10.76 15.89 14.89
CA GLU A 158 -9.85 16.85 14.28
C GLU A 158 -8.36 16.45 14.34
N LYS A 159 -8.02 15.44 15.15
CA LYS A 159 -6.64 14.98 15.36
C LYS A 159 -6.27 13.73 14.57
N TRP A 160 -7.20 13.16 13.79
CA TRP A 160 -6.93 11.97 13.01
C TRP A 160 -7.81 11.87 11.76
N ILE A 161 -7.34 11.10 10.79
CA ILE A 161 -8.06 10.82 9.53
C ILE A 161 -8.16 9.30 9.38
N ARG A 162 -9.30 8.82 8.90
CA ARG A 162 -9.51 7.41 8.54
C ARG A 162 -10.17 7.26 7.19
N GLN A 163 -9.53 6.50 6.31
CA GLN A 163 -10.11 6.04 5.06
C GLN A 163 -9.90 4.54 4.86
N GLY A 164 -10.54 4.00 3.83
CA GLY A 164 -10.55 2.59 3.50
C GLY A 164 -11.91 1.96 3.81
N SER A 165 -11.88 0.66 4.10
CA SER A 165 -13.07 -0.10 4.43
C SER A 165 -13.75 0.42 5.70
N LYS A 166 -15.08 0.53 5.69
CA LYS A 166 -15.90 0.94 6.83
C LYS A 166 -17.06 -0.05 6.97
N ASP A 167 -16.74 -1.28 7.35
CA ASP A 167 -17.73 -2.34 7.55
C ASP A 167 -17.47 -3.11 8.86
N ASN A 168 -18.32 -4.09 9.17
CA ASN A 168 -18.20 -4.89 10.39
C ASN A 168 -16.94 -5.77 10.43
N TRP A 169 -16.12 -5.81 9.37
CA TRP A 169 -14.93 -6.65 9.34
C TRP A 169 -13.72 -5.95 9.94
N LEU A 170 -13.65 -4.62 9.84
CA LEU A 170 -12.53 -3.82 10.31
C LEU A 170 -13.00 -2.42 10.74
N ASP A 171 -12.88 -2.09 12.03
CA ASP A 171 -13.22 -0.76 12.59
C ASP A 171 -12.11 -0.32 13.54
N VAL A 172 -11.00 0.12 12.99
CA VAL A 172 -9.82 0.55 13.74
C VAL A 172 -9.92 2.04 14.04
N ARG A 173 -9.73 2.39 15.32
CA ARG A 173 -9.75 3.79 15.78
C ARG A 173 -8.61 4.08 16.75
N PRO A 174 -8.11 5.33 16.79
CA PRO A 174 -7.15 5.76 17.78
C PRO A 174 -7.83 5.99 19.13
N VAL A 175 -7.29 5.36 20.17
CA VAL A 175 -7.75 5.50 21.55
C VAL A 175 -6.65 6.12 22.41
N THR A 176 -7.03 6.96 23.38
CA THR A 176 -6.09 7.57 24.33
C THR A 176 -6.19 6.88 25.68
N VAL A 177 -5.07 6.34 26.16
CA VAL A 177 -4.96 5.71 27.48
C VAL A 177 -3.70 6.24 28.15
N ASN A 178 -3.82 6.88 29.32
CA ASN A 178 -2.68 7.41 30.08
C ASN A 178 -1.74 8.31 29.25
N ASN A 179 -2.30 9.25 28.48
CA ASN A 179 -1.59 10.15 27.56
C ASN A 179 -0.83 9.47 26.41
N LYS A 180 -1.01 8.16 26.21
CA LYS A 180 -0.50 7.42 25.05
C LYS A 180 -1.64 7.13 24.08
N VAL A 181 -1.29 7.00 22.81
CA VAL A 181 -2.25 6.70 21.73
C VAL A 181 -2.08 5.25 21.30
N PHE A 182 -3.19 4.55 21.11
CA PHE A 182 -3.22 3.16 20.66
C PHE A 182 -4.18 3.02 19.48
N LEU A 183 -3.89 2.16 18.51
CA LEU A 183 -4.88 1.70 17.55
C LEU A 183 -5.64 0.50 18.12
N LYS A 184 -6.96 0.52 18.02
CA LYS A 184 -7.80 -0.58 18.49
C LYS A 184 -8.83 -0.98 17.44
N ASP A 185 -8.91 -2.26 17.13
CA ASP A 185 -9.97 -2.83 16.28
C ASP A 185 -11.25 -3.06 17.12
N PHE A 186 -12.29 -2.28 16.84
CA PHE A 186 -13.62 -2.38 17.44
C PHE A 186 -14.57 -3.28 16.62
N ALA A 187 -14.17 -3.71 15.42
CA ALA A 187 -14.91 -4.72 14.68
C ALA A 187 -14.73 -6.08 15.33
N ALA A 188 -13.48 -6.45 15.65
CA ALA A 188 -13.13 -7.74 16.24
C ALA A 188 -13.76 -8.94 15.50
N TYR A 189 -13.95 -8.78 14.18
CA TYR A 189 -14.64 -9.77 13.35
C TYR A 189 -13.89 -11.09 13.33
N ASP A 190 -14.62 -12.16 13.58
CA ASP A 190 -14.17 -13.54 13.54
C ASP A 190 -15.28 -14.39 12.92
N ASP A 191 -14.95 -15.22 11.94
CA ASP A 191 -15.85 -16.15 11.29
C ASP A 191 -15.29 -17.59 11.28
N GLY A 192 -14.26 -17.84 12.10
CA GLY A 192 -13.55 -19.11 12.21
C GLY A 192 -12.42 -19.32 11.18
N ARG A 193 -12.25 -18.42 10.20
CA ARG A 193 -11.08 -18.45 9.31
C ARG A 193 -9.83 -17.94 10.00
N THR A 194 -8.66 -18.27 9.44
CA THR A 194 -7.39 -17.67 9.87
C THR A 194 -7.44 -16.17 9.59
N LYS A 195 -7.44 -15.35 10.64
CA LYS A 195 -7.33 -13.89 10.58
C LYS A 195 -5.88 -13.46 10.78
N VAL A 196 -5.35 -12.66 9.85
CA VAL A 196 -4.04 -12.01 9.99
C VAL A 196 -4.22 -10.51 9.83
N ILE A 197 -3.75 -9.76 10.83
CA ILE A 197 -3.73 -8.31 10.82
C ILE A 197 -2.28 -7.85 10.63
N MET A 198 -2.08 -6.85 9.78
CA MET A 198 -0.77 -6.25 9.55
C MET A 198 -0.87 -4.74 9.67
N ILE A 199 0.18 -4.13 10.22
CA ILE A 199 0.40 -2.68 10.19
C ILE A 199 1.68 -2.45 9.41
N ASP A 200 1.60 -1.64 8.35
CA ASP A 200 2.72 -1.31 7.47
C ASP A 200 3.47 -2.54 6.93
N GLY A 201 2.72 -3.60 6.62
CA GLY A 201 3.23 -4.85 6.04
C GLY A 201 3.86 -5.83 7.05
N ILE A 202 3.75 -5.56 8.36
CA ILE A 202 4.25 -6.44 9.43
C ILE A 202 3.06 -6.96 10.25
N GLU A 203 3.03 -8.28 10.50
CA GLU A 203 1.98 -8.88 11.33
C GLU A 203 1.93 -8.30 12.74
N VAL A 204 0.71 -7.97 13.18
CA VAL A 204 0.41 -7.51 14.54
C VAL A 204 -0.64 -8.42 15.16
N LYS A 205 -0.44 -8.76 16.44
CA LYS A 205 -1.37 -9.57 17.22
C LYS A 205 -2.22 -8.69 18.13
N ASP A 206 -3.42 -9.19 18.45
CA ASP A 206 -4.31 -8.64 19.45
C ASP A 206 -4.65 -7.14 19.26
N LEU A 207 -4.86 -6.68 18.01
CA LEU A 207 -5.19 -5.28 17.73
C LEU A 207 -6.45 -4.82 18.48
N GLU A 208 -7.38 -5.72 18.79
CA GLU A 208 -8.57 -5.46 19.61
C GLU A 208 -8.26 -5.08 21.06
N LYS A 209 -7.06 -5.39 21.57
CA LYS A 209 -6.60 -5.00 22.92
C LYS A 209 -5.92 -3.65 22.95
N GLY A 210 -5.56 -3.11 21.77
CA GLY A 210 -4.86 -1.84 21.62
C GLY A 210 -3.37 -2.03 21.28
N PHE A 211 -2.92 -1.38 20.22
CA PHE A 211 -1.54 -1.36 19.75
C PHE A 211 -0.96 0.06 19.91
N GLU A 212 0.00 0.24 20.83
CA GLU A 212 0.59 1.56 21.10
C GLU A 212 1.24 2.13 19.85
N ILE A 213 1.01 3.41 19.55
CA ILE A 213 1.54 4.08 18.37
C ILE A 213 1.97 5.52 18.68
N GLN A 214 2.72 6.11 17.76
CA GLN A 214 3.17 7.50 17.85
C GLN A 214 2.36 8.42 16.94
N PRO A 215 1.90 9.58 17.43
CA PRO A 215 1.34 10.62 16.57
C PRO A 215 2.38 11.15 15.56
N GLY A 216 1.94 11.59 14.39
CA GLY A 216 2.78 12.09 13.29
C GLY A 216 2.99 11.12 12.14
N TYR A 217 2.28 9.98 12.13
CA TYR A 217 2.42 8.92 11.15
C TYR A 217 1.06 8.44 10.62
N LEU A 218 1.06 7.86 9.40
CA LEU A 218 -0.10 7.16 8.83
C LEU A 218 0.10 5.66 8.97
N TYR A 219 -0.77 4.97 9.69
CA TYR A 219 -0.70 3.53 9.84
C TYR A 219 -1.61 2.85 8.81
N SER A 220 -1.01 2.05 7.92
CA SER A 220 -1.75 1.22 6.97
C SER A 220 -2.08 -0.13 7.60
N VAL A 221 -3.32 -0.27 8.09
CA VAL A 221 -3.82 -1.49 8.72
C VAL A 221 -4.53 -2.35 7.68
N THR A 222 -4.08 -3.59 7.52
CA THR A 222 -4.69 -4.54 6.59
C THR A 222 -5.11 -5.80 7.35
N ALA A 223 -6.30 -6.32 7.05
CA ALA A 223 -6.83 -7.51 7.67
C ALA A 223 -7.22 -8.52 6.59
N ARG A 224 -6.80 -9.77 6.80
CA ARG A 224 -6.91 -10.87 5.84
C ARG A 224 -7.54 -12.08 6.49
N TRP A 225 -8.54 -12.66 5.83
CA TRP A 225 -9.21 -13.89 6.24
C TRP A 225 -9.03 -14.96 5.18
N ILE A 226 -8.63 -16.15 5.61
CA ILE A 226 -8.40 -17.29 4.73
C ILE A 226 -8.76 -18.61 5.42
N ASP A 227 -9.38 -19.51 4.67
CA ASP A 227 -9.75 -20.87 5.10
C ASP A 227 -8.58 -21.87 5.13
N ALA A 228 -7.36 -21.36 5.32
CA ALA A 228 -6.09 -22.06 5.32
C ALA A 228 -5.07 -21.34 6.22
N PRO A 229 -3.88 -21.90 6.46
CA PRO A 229 -2.77 -21.12 6.99
C PRO A 229 -2.46 -19.92 6.09
N TYR A 230 -2.07 -18.80 6.69
CA TYR A 230 -1.79 -17.56 5.96
C TYR A 230 -0.76 -17.72 4.83
N ASN A 231 0.30 -18.51 5.07
CA ASN A 231 1.35 -18.76 4.08
C ASN A 231 0.87 -19.53 2.83
N ASP A 232 -0.40 -19.94 2.79
CA ASP A 232 -1.06 -20.49 1.60
C ASP A 232 -1.97 -19.46 0.91
N TRP A 233 -1.82 -18.16 1.22
CA TRP A 233 -2.68 -17.11 0.64
C TRP A 233 -2.66 -17.07 -0.89
N TRP A 234 -1.52 -17.40 -1.49
CA TRP A 234 -1.35 -17.43 -2.94
C TRP A 234 -2.16 -18.53 -3.64
N ASN A 235 -2.72 -19.50 -2.90
CA ASN A 235 -3.45 -20.62 -3.48
C ASN A 235 -4.83 -20.18 -3.98
N GLU A 236 -5.06 -20.39 -5.27
CA GLU A 236 -6.27 -20.02 -5.98
C GLU A 236 -7.54 -20.75 -5.50
N MET A 237 -7.38 -21.88 -4.81
CA MET A 237 -8.49 -22.73 -4.33
C MET A 237 -8.90 -22.42 -2.88
N ARG A 238 -8.65 -21.19 -2.39
CA ARG A 238 -8.96 -20.78 -1.00
C ARG A 238 -9.98 -19.65 -0.95
N ASN A 239 -10.88 -19.71 0.03
CA ASN A 239 -11.84 -18.64 0.30
C ASN A 239 -11.15 -17.49 1.04
N ARG A 240 -10.90 -16.38 0.34
CA ARG A 240 -10.08 -15.25 0.81
C ARG A 240 -10.89 -13.95 0.90
N SER A 241 -10.56 -13.10 1.86
CA SER A 241 -11.16 -11.77 1.99
C SER A 241 -10.14 -10.77 2.56
N LEU A 242 -10.17 -9.53 2.08
CA LEU A 242 -9.22 -8.47 2.44
C LEU A 242 -9.95 -7.18 2.83
N ARG A 243 -9.42 -6.49 3.83
CA ARG A 243 -9.80 -5.13 4.23
C ARG A 243 -8.55 -4.28 4.47
N GLN A 244 -8.66 -2.99 4.21
CA GLN A 244 -7.62 -2.02 4.53
C GLN A 244 -8.24 -0.78 5.14
N GLN A 245 -7.63 -0.28 6.22
CA GLN A 245 -7.88 1.03 6.80
C GLN A 245 -6.57 1.77 6.98
N ASN A 246 -6.59 3.06 6.68
CA ASN A 246 -5.42 3.93 6.72
C ASN A 246 -5.71 5.07 7.69
N ILE A 247 -4.90 5.15 8.75
CA ILE A 247 -5.17 5.99 9.93
C ILE A 247 -4.01 6.96 10.13
N TRP A 248 -4.22 8.22 9.80
CA TRP A 248 -3.29 9.30 10.13
C TRP A 248 -3.59 9.87 11.50
N ILE A 249 -2.56 10.14 12.29
CA ILE A 249 -2.68 10.83 13.58
C ILE A 249 -1.79 12.06 13.57
N THR A 250 -2.37 13.22 13.88
CA THR A 250 -1.64 14.49 13.91
C THR A 250 -0.61 14.50 15.03
N ALA A 251 0.63 14.90 14.71
CA ALA A 251 1.71 15.06 15.69
C ALA A 251 1.37 16.13 16.74
N ALA A 252 1.88 15.97 17.96
CA ALA A 252 1.98 17.09 18.90
C ALA A 252 3.19 17.94 18.53
N ALA A 253 3.11 19.26 18.73
CA ALA A 253 4.24 20.17 18.49
C ALA A 253 5.48 19.69 19.26
N GLY A 254 6.55 19.39 18.53
CA GLY A 254 7.76 18.80 19.07
C GLY A 254 8.72 19.83 19.65
N THR A 255 9.44 19.47 20.70
CA THR A 255 10.63 20.21 21.16
C THR A 255 11.85 19.82 20.33
N LYS A 256 12.48 20.79 19.66
CA LYS A 256 13.74 20.57 18.93
C LYS A 256 14.88 20.33 19.91
N GLU A 257 15.52 19.17 19.83
CA GLU A 257 16.79 18.93 20.51
C GLU A 257 17.96 19.41 19.64
N ASN A 258 18.84 20.23 20.22
CA ASN A 258 20.10 20.62 19.57
C ASN A 258 21.11 19.48 19.73
N THR A 259 21.26 18.64 18.70
CA THR A 259 22.33 17.64 18.61
C THR A 259 23.20 17.89 17.38
N VAL A 260 24.26 17.10 17.18
CA VAL A 260 25.16 17.18 16.01
C VAL A 260 24.40 16.94 14.70
N LEU A 261 23.30 16.20 14.77
CA LEU A 261 22.43 15.85 13.67
C LEU A 261 21.02 16.37 13.93
N THR A 262 20.56 17.31 13.13
CA THR A 262 19.18 17.79 13.19
C THR A 262 18.29 16.87 12.35
N ARG A 263 17.29 16.25 12.97
CA ARG A 263 16.27 15.47 12.24
C ARG A 263 15.45 16.38 11.34
N ILE A 264 15.24 15.95 10.11
CA ILE A 264 14.25 16.52 9.19
C ILE A 264 12.95 15.77 9.47
N GLU A 265 12.06 16.39 10.25
CA GLU A 265 10.78 15.81 10.63
C GLU A 265 9.76 15.87 9.49
N ILE A 266 8.73 15.01 9.57
CA ILE A 266 7.49 15.26 8.83
C ILE A 266 6.93 16.59 9.35
N PRO A 267 6.74 17.59 8.48
CA PRO A 267 6.44 18.94 8.95
C PRO A 267 5.02 19.03 9.49
N GLU A 268 4.81 19.91 10.48
CA GLU A 268 3.50 20.09 11.15
C GLU A 268 2.37 20.50 10.20
N TRP A 269 2.70 21.14 9.07
CA TRP A 269 1.72 21.51 8.04
C TRP A 269 1.26 20.32 7.20
N PHE A 270 1.99 19.21 7.19
CA PHE A 270 1.64 18.04 6.41
C PHE A 270 0.62 17.18 7.15
N ALA A 271 -0.52 16.95 6.49
CA ALA A 271 -1.46 15.90 6.79
C ALA A 271 -1.96 15.34 5.46
N PRO A 272 -2.25 14.03 5.35
CA PRO A 272 -2.83 13.48 4.14
C PRO A 272 -4.26 13.99 3.94
N SER A 273 -4.84 13.81 2.74
CA SER A 273 -6.20 14.32 2.51
C SER A 273 -7.23 13.67 3.44
N ALA A 274 -8.09 14.50 4.05
CA ALA A 274 -9.24 14.03 4.83
C ALA A 274 -10.39 13.54 3.93
N SER A 275 -10.31 13.83 2.63
CA SER A 275 -11.21 13.32 1.61
C SER A 275 -10.46 12.38 0.66
N ILE A 276 -11.19 11.79 -0.28
CA ILE A 276 -10.63 10.86 -1.27
C ILE A 276 -9.95 11.64 -2.42
N ASN A 277 -10.12 12.97 -2.47
CA ASN A 277 -9.39 13.82 -3.40
C ASN A 277 -7.94 14.02 -2.93
N ALA A 278 -6.99 13.65 -3.77
CA ALA A 278 -5.57 13.89 -3.53
C ALA A 278 -5.23 15.37 -3.81
N ASP A 279 -5.53 16.24 -2.85
CA ASP A 279 -5.33 17.70 -2.95
C ASP A 279 -3.92 18.12 -2.47
N PHE A 280 -2.91 17.28 -2.66
CA PHE A 280 -1.55 17.58 -2.19
C PHE A 280 -0.98 18.80 -2.93
N ASP A 281 -1.35 18.98 -4.19
CA ASP A 281 -1.03 20.11 -5.04
C ASP A 281 -1.80 21.41 -4.70
N MET A 282 -2.57 21.41 -3.62
CA MET A 282 -3.08 22.64 -3.00
C MET A 282 -2.49 22.88 -1.61
N ARG A 283 -1.87 21.85 -1.01
CA ARG A 283 -1.44 21.88 0.41
C ARG A 283 0.06 21.91 0.59
N PHE A 284 0.82 21.41 -0.37
CA PHE A 284 2.28 21.43 -0.30
C PHE A 284 2.84 22.80 -0.68
N PRO A 285 3.88 23.29 0.03
CA PRO A 285 4.56 24.53 -0.31
C PRO A 285 5.24 24.40 -1.68
N GLU A 286 5.42 25.53 -2.35
CA GLU A 286 6.13 25.54 -3.63
C GLU A 286 7.65 25.42 -3.44
N PHE A 287 8.29 24.60 -4.26
CA PHE A 287 9.74 24.45 -4.36
C PHE A 287 10.15 23.91 -5.73
N GLN A 288 11.34 24.31 -6.18
CA GLN A 288 11.93 23.78 -7.41
C GLN A 288 12.41 22.34 -7.24
N PRO A 289 12.40 21.52 -8.31
CA PRO A 289 12.94 20.17 -8.28
C PRO A 289 14.36 20.11 -7.73
N VAL A 290 14.70 18.96 -7.14
CA VAL A 290 16.07 18.71 -6.67
C VAL A 290 16.98 18.62 -7.88
N GLN A 291 18.06 19.41 -7.89
CA GLN A 291 18.94 19.53 -9.04
C GLN A 291 19.51 18.16 -9.48
N GLY A 292 19.38 17.85 -10.77
CA GLY A 292 19.93 16.66 -11.39
C GLY A 292 19.20 15.35 -11.06
N LYS A 293 18.08 15.40 -10.33
CA LYS A 293 17.19 14.26 -10.07
C LYS A 293 16.08 14.18 -11.13
N LEU A 294 15.58 12.97 -11.35
CA LEU A 294 14.47 12.64 -12.23
C LEU A 294 13.25 12.28 -11.36
N VAL A 295 12.31 13.19 -11.21
CA VAL A 295 11.03 12.95 -10.54
C VAL A 295 9.92 12.93 -11.58
N MET A 296 9.41 11.74 -11.89
CA MET A 296 8.27 11.55 -12.79
C MET A 296 7.04 11.10 -12.01
N GLN A 297 5.92 11.82 -12.17
CA GLN A 297 4.65 11.54 -11.52
C GLN A 297 3.48 11.95 -12.41
N TYR A 298 2.33 11.33 -12.20
CA TYR A 298 1.09 11.73 -12.83
C TYR A 298 0.44 12.88 -12.06
N ARG A 299 -0.29 13.72 -12.79
CA ARG A 299 -1.21 14.69 -12.18
C ARG A 299 -2.43 13.95 -11.66
N LEU A 300 -2.81 14.23 -10.41
CA LEU A 300 -3.98 13.62 -9.78
C LEU A 300 -5.21 14.54 -9.80
N ASN A 301 -5.00 15.87 -9.80
CA ASN A 301 -6.09 16.84 -9.76
C ASN A 301 -6.24 17.57 -11.09
N ALA A 302 -7.36 17.33 -11.75
CA ALA A 302 -7.71 17.91 -13.03
C ALA A 302 -7.92 19.44 -12.98
N ASN A 303 -8.29 19.96 -11.80
CA ASN A 303 -8.55 21.39 -11.57
C ASN A 303 -7.29 22.21 -11.30
N VAL A 304 -6.14 21.56 -11.12
CA VAL A 304 -4.89 22.25 -10.80
C VAL A 304 -3.99 22.30 -12.04
N PRO A 305 -3.44 23.47 -12.39
CA PRO A 305 -2.58 23.60 -13.56
C PRO A 305 -1.32 22.74 -13.45
N PRO A 306 -0.81 22.18 -14.56
CA PRO A 306 0.44 21.43 -14.58
C PRO A 306 1.65 22.20 -13.98
N ALA A 307 1.68 23.53 -14.13
CA ALA A 307 2.71 24.40 -13.55
C ALA A 307 2.93 24.16 -12.03
N ASN A 308 1.84 23.90 -11.30
CA ASN A 308 1.86 23.72 -9.85
C ASN A 308 2.56 22.42 -9.42
N TYR A 309 2.63 21.42 -10.29
CA TYR A 309 3.37 20.19 -10.01
C TYR A 309 4.88 20.40 -10.16
N TYR A 310 5.29 21.16 -11.18
CA TYR A 310 6.70 21.55 -11.34
C TYR A 310 7.19 22.42 -10.18
N ASN A 311 6.33 23.33 -9.71
CA ASN A 311 6.57 24.11 -8.50
C ASN A 311 6.49 23.29 -7.21
N ARG A 312 6.44 21.95 -7.27
CA ARG A 312 6.51 21.05 -6.10
C ARG A 312 7.52 19.93 -6.31
N GLY A 313 8.54 20.27 -7.07
CA GLY A 313 9.67 19.40 -7.33
C GLY A 313 9.43 18.23 -8.27
N VAL A 314 8.29 18.17 -8.97
CA VAL A 314 8.12 17.22 -10.08
C VAL A 314 8.92 17.72 -11.29
N ASN A 315 9.68 16.84 -11.93
CA ASN A 315 10.46 17.20 -13.12
C ASN A 315 9.68 16.94 -14.40
N TYR A 316 8.95 15.84 -14.45
CA TYR A 316 8.24 15.39 -15.64
C TYR A 316 6.83 14.94 -15.30
N LEU A 317 5.85 15.39 -16.10
CA LEU A 317 4.46 14.94 -16.05
C LEU A 317 4.14 14.00 -17.22
N ASN A 318 3.05 13.27 -17.14
CA ASN A 318 2.64 12.36 -18.22
C ASN A 318 2.41 13.14 -19.54
N GLY A 319 2.88 12.60 -20.67
CA GLY A 319 2.77 13.27 -21.97
C GLY A 319 1.37 13.34 -22.60
N TRP A 320 0.31 12.85 -21.93
CA TRP A 320 -1.08 13.14 -22.33
C TRP A 320 -1.56 14.54 -21.92
N GLU A 321 -0.79 15.26 -21.11
CA GLU A 321 -1.11 16.63 -20.70
C GLU A 321 -1.05 17.59 -21.88
N LYS A 322 -2.12 18.37 -22.05
CA LYS A 322 -2.21 19.36 -23.12
C LYS A 322 -1.29 20.54 -22.81
N ASP A 323 -0.75 21.16 -23.86
CA ASP A 323 -0.04 22.45 -23.80
C ASP A 323 1.26 22.46 -22.98
N LEU A 324 1.85 21.28 -22.72
CA LEU A 324 3.18 21.16 -22.15
C LEU A 324 4.25 20.93 -23.23
N PRO A 325 5.48 21.45 -23.07
CA PRO A 325 6.58 21.08 -23.94
C PRO A 325 6.98 19.62 -23.69
N TYR A 326 7.25 18.87 -24.76
CA TYR A 326 7.67 17.46 -24.67
C TYR A 326 8.87 17.24 -23.73
N SER A 327 9.81 18.19 -23.68
CA SER A 327 10.98 18.13 -22.80
C SER A 327 10.66 18.13 -21.29
N ARG A 328 9.43 18.50 -20.91
CA ARG A 328 8.91 18.39 -19.53
C ARG A 328 7.95 17.22 -19.33
N MET A 329 7.80 16.38 -20.34
CA MET A 329 6.96 15.19 -20.27
C MET A 329 7.80 13.94 -20.05
N HIS A 330 7.22 12.98 -19.34
CA HIS A 330 7.60 11.58 -19.47
C HIS A 330 6.56 10.86 -20.32
N TRP A 331 7.02 9.93 -21.13
CA TRP A 331 6.14 9.10 -21.95
C TRP A 331 6.41 7.63 -21.68
N THR A 332 5.34 6.89 -21.48
CA THR A 332 5.30 5.43 -21.59
C THR A 332 4.49 5.12 -22.84
N ALA A 333 5.10 4.47 -23.84
CA ALA A 333 4.40 4.12 -25.07
C ALA A 333 3.20 3.25 -24.71
N THR A 334 1.99 3.76 -24.94
CA THR A 334 0.77 3.11 -24.48
C THR A 334 0.51 1.84 -25.28
N PRO A 335 -0.36 0.95 -24.77
CA PRO A 335 -0.71 -0.31 -25.43
C PRO A 335 -0.96 -0.18 -26.96
N ASN A 336 -1.59 0.91 -27.41
CA ASN A 336 -1.97 1.07 -28.82
C ASN A 336 -0.89 1.73 -29.73
N TYR A 337 0.36 1.94 -29.29
CA TYR A 337 1.36 2.65 -30.12
C TYR A 337 1.58 1.95 -31.47
N PHE A 338 1.52 0.63 -31.48
CA PHE A 338 1.62 -0.19 -32.69
C PHE A 338 0.27 -0.71 -33.19
N ALA A 339 -0.86 -0.11 -32.75
CA ALA A 339 -2.21 -0.55 -33.08
C ALA A 339 -2.44 -2.05 -32.76
N ASP A 340 -2.17 -2.41 -31.50
CA ASP A 340 -2.43 -3.73 -30.90
C ASP A 340 -1.73 -4.89 -31.61
N LYS A 341 -0.58 -4.61 -32.23
CA LYS A 341 0.29 -5.61 -32.86
C LYS A 341 1.24 -6.20 -31.84
N ASP A 342 1.47 -7.51 -31.94
CA ASP A 342 2.28 -8.29 -31.00
C ASP A 342 3.78 -8.30 -31.32
N ASP A 343 4.55 -8.99 -30.48
CA ASP A 343 5.99 -9.18 -30.62
C ASP A 343 6.37 -9.89 -31.91
N LYS A 344 5.54 -10.84 -32.36
CA LYS A 344 5.73 -11.57 -33.61
C LYS A 344 5.64 -10.64 -34.81
N TRP A 345 4.61 -9.79 -34.87
CA TRP A 345 4.52 -8.77 -35.91
C TRP A 345 5.74 -7.85 -35.85
N PHE A 346 6.08 -7.35 -34.67
CA PHE A 346 7.20 -6.44 -34.51
C PHE A 346 8.51 -7.07 -35.00
N ALA A 347 8.74 -8.34 -34.67
CA ALA A 347 9.87 -9.15 -35.14
C ALA A 347 9.93 -9.33 -36.67
N THR A 348 8.87 -9.05 -37.44
CA THR A 348 8.92 -9.11 -38.91
C THR A 348 9.40 -7.82 -39.57
N LEU A 349 9.40 -6.70 -38.84
CA LEU A 349 9.67 -5.40 -39.43
C LEU A 349 11.12 -5.30 -39.91
N SER A 350 11.31 -4.69 -41.08
CA SER A 350 12.61 -4.30 -41.60
C SER A 350 13.19 -3.10 -40.82
N LYS A 351 14.50 -2.89 -40.93
CA LYS A 351 15.18 -1.76 -40.28
C LYS A 351 14.55 -0.42 -40.64
N SER A 352 14.32 -0.15 -41.94
CA SER A 352 13.70 1.10 -42.38
C SER A 352 12.29 1.30 -41.82
N GLU A 353 11.48 0.25 -41.71
CA GLU A 353 10.16 0.32 -41.08
C GLU A 353 10.26 0.68 -39.59
N VAL A 354 11.18 0.05 -38.86
CA VAL A 354 11.42 0.35 -37.44
C VAL A 354 11.90 1.79 -37.24
N GLU A 355 12.89 2.24 -38.01
CA GLU A 355 13.44 3.60 -37.92
C GLU A 355 12.38 4.67 -38.27
N SER A 356 11.48 4.36 -39.21
CA SER A 356 10.34 5.23 -39.55
C SER A 356 9.34 5.37 -38.41
N ARG A 357 9.21 4.33 -37.57
CA ARG A 357 8.34 4.32 -36.39
C ARG A 357 9.00 4.93 -35.16
N ALA A 358 10.30 5.18 -35.19
CA ALA A 358 11.08 5.77 -34.11
C ALA A 358 11.06 7.32 -34.11
N GLN A 359 10.23 7.94 -34.95
CA GLN A 359 10.07 9.40 -35.06
C GLN A 359 9.19 9.98 -33.92
N VAL A 360 9.59 9.70 -32.67
CA VAL A 360 8.89 10.22 -31.49
C VAL A 360 9.28 11.67 -31.21
N PRO A 361 8.43 12.47 -30.54
CA PRO A 361 8.81 13.78 -30.03
C PRO A 361 10.00 13.77 -29.05
N ASP A 362 10.64 14.92 -28.84
CA ASP A 362 11.75 15.11 -27.88
C ASP A 362 11.23 15.15 -26.44
N PHE A 363 10.82 13.98 -25.95
CA PHE A 363 10.38 13.83 -24.57
C PHE A 363 11.55 14.03 -23.59
N GLY A 364 11.27 14.59 -22.41
CA GLY A 364 12.28 14.66 -21.36
C GLY A 364 12.71 13.27 -20.90
N VAL A 365 11.74 12.37 -20.74
CA VAL A 365 11.94 10.97 -20.40
C VAL A 365 11.06 10.08 -21.28
N TYR A 366 11.62 9.01 -21.82
CA TYR A 366 10.90 8.01 -22.60
C TYR A 366 11.19 6.63 -22.02
N ALA A 367 10.15 6.02 -21.46
CA ALA A 367 10.17 4.68 -20.90
C ALA A 367 9.44 3.73 -21.86
N TYR A 368 10.08 2.64 -22.24
CA TYR A 368 9.51 1.68 -23.18
C TYR A 368 8.48 0.76 -22.53
N ASP A 369 7.20 0.94 -22.85
CA ASP A 369 6.06 0.21 -22.26
C ASP A 369 5.14 -0.43 -23.33
N PHE A 370 5.72 -1.03 -24.38
CA PHE A 370 4.92 -1.63 -25.44
C PHE A 370 4.25 -2.96 -24.99
N GLU A 371 3.02 -3.24 -25.45
CA GLU A 371 2.16 -4.36 -25.00
C GLU A 371 2.80 -5.75 -25.01
N PHE A 372 3.81 -5.94 -25.86
CA PHE A 372 4.41 -7.24 -26.13
C PHE A 372 5.82 -7.37 -25.55
N TRP A 373 6.20 -6.50 -24.61
CA TRP A 373 7.54 -6.50 -24.04
C TRP A 373 7.64 -7.41 -22.82
N ASN A 374 8.22 -8.57 -23.05
CA ASN A 374 8.61 -9.51 -22.01
C ASN A 374 9.83 -9.02 -21.22
N GLN A 375 10.02 -9.52 -19.99
CA GLN A 375 11.28 -9.34 -19.25
C GLN A 375 12.49 -9.86 -20.04
N HIS A 376 12.28 -10.78 -20.98
CA HIS A 376 13.30 -11.35 -21.85
C HIS A 376 12.85 -11.31 -23.31
N TYR A 377 13.60 -10.57 -24.15
CA TYR A 377 13.29 -10.44 -25.57
C TYR A 377 13.84 -11.60 -26.40
N THR A 378 13.11 -11.97 -27.45
CA THR A 378 13.69 -12.77 -28.53
C THR A 378 14.79 -11.98 -29.26
N PRO A 379 15.77 -12.64 -29.88
CA PRO A 379 16.83 -11.96 -30.64
C PRO A 379 16.30 -10.97 -31.68
N GLU A 380 15.24 -11.34 -32.40
CA GLU A 380 14.64 -10.55 -33.46
C GLU A 380 13.97 -9.27 -32.92
N VAL A 381 13.20 -9.40 -31.84
CA VAL A 381 12.58 -8.24 -31.17
C VAL A 381 13.68 -7.33 -30.65
N LYS A 382 14.63 -7.89 -29.89
CA LYS A 382 15.76 -7.15 -29.33
C LYS A 382 16.52 -6.32 -30.37
N GLN A 383 16.83 -6.91 -31.52
CA GLN A 383 17.49 -6.22 -32.63
C GLN A 383 16.70 -4.98 -33.10
N ARG A 384 15.39 -5.13 -33.27
CA ARG A 384 14.53 -4.04 -33.76
C ARG A 384 14.37 -2.95 -32.70
N LEU A 385 14.35 -3.33 -31.43
CA LEU A 385 14.39 -2.38 -30.33
C LEU A 385 15.70 -1.61 -30.28
N ILE A 386 16.83 -2.26 -30.57
CA ILE A 386 18.11 -1.57 -30.70
C ILE A 386 18.04 -0.52 -31.82
N TRP A 387 17.56 -0.88 -33.02
CA TRP A 387 17.40 0.07 -34.13
C TRP A 387 16.45 1.24 -33.81
N PHE A 388 15.33 0.92 -33.17
CA PHE A 388 14.35 1.91 -32.71
C PHE A 388 15.01 2.91 -31.74
N SER A 389 15.76 2.38 -30.76
CA SER A 389 16.39 3.18 -29.72
C SER A 389 17.56 4.02 -30.24
N GLU A 390 18.39 3.46 -31.11
CA GLU A 390 19.50 4.18 -31.74
C GLU A 390 18.99 5.37 -32.57
N THR A 391 17.89 5.18 -33.30
CA THR A 391 17.24 6.25 -34.07
C THR A 391 16.75 7.36 -33.14
N ILE A 392 16.10 6.98 -32.04
CA ILE A 392 15.66 7.93 -31.03
C ILE A 392 16.84 8.71 -30.43
N ARG A 393 17.90 8.02 -30.01
CA ARG A 393 19.09 8.66 -29.40
C ARG A 393 19.80 9.59 -30.38
N LYS A 394 19.84 9.23 -31.66
CA LYS A 394 20.39 10.07 -32.73
C LYS A 394 19.60 11.37 -32.91
N ASN A 395 18.28 11.27 -32.87
CA ASN A 395 17.40 12.43 -33.05
C ASN A 395 17.34 13.31 -31.80
N HIS A 396 17.37 12.69 -30.61
CA HIS A 396 17.12 13.33 -29.31
C HIS A 396 18.20 12.94 -28.29
N PRO A 397 19.43 13.47 -28.41
CA PRO A 397 20.57 13.03 -27.59
C PRO A 397 20.43 13.35 -26.09
N GLN A 398 19.59 14.32 -25.73
CA GLN A 398 19.35 14.74 -24.34
C GLN A 398 18.21 13.98 -23.66
N MET A 399 17.39 13.25 -24.40
CA MET A 399 16.28 12.48 -23.83
C MET A 399 16.79 11.36 -22.92
N HIS A 400 16.15 11.20 -21.76
CA HIS A 400 16.36 10.06 -20.89
C HIS A 400 15.60 8.85 -21.41
N LEU A 401 16.33 7.82 -21.81
CA LEU A 401 15.78 6.60 -22.40
C LEU A 401 16.00 5.42 -21.46
N MET A 402 14.94 4.67 -21.21
CA MET A 402 14.98 3.46 -20.40
C MET A 402 13.97 2.42 -20.84
N ASP A 403 14.28 1.18 -20.49
CA ASP A 403 13.38 0.04 -20.62
C ASP A 403 12.59 -0.17 -19.33
N TYR A 404 11.26 -0.05 -19.42
CA TYR A 404 10.39 -0.23 -18.25
C TYR A 404 10.28 -1.70 -17.84
N TRP A 405 10.08 -2.62 -18.79
CA TRP A 405 9.90 -4.05 -18.51
C TRP A 405 11.22 -4.82 -18.41
N GLY A 406 12.21 -4.48 -19.23
CA GLY A 406 13.53 -5.08 -19.19
C GLY A 406 14.37 -4.55 -18.03
N GLY A 407 14.14 -3.33 -17.54
CA GLY A 407 14.85 -2.80 -16.37
C GLY A 407 16.36 -2.61 -16.60
N GLY A 408 17.14 -2.69 -15.51
CA GLY A 408 18.60 -2.63 -15.57
C GLY A 408 19.27 -3.94 -16.04
N ALA A 409 20.58 -3.86 -16.25
CA ALA A 409 21.41 -5.03 -16.57
C ALA A 409 21.45 -6.04 -15.42
N TYR A 410 21.29 -5.55 -14.19
CA TYR A 410 21.08 -6.36 -12.99
C TYR A 410 19.68 -6.08 -12.42
N THR A 411 18.81 -7.08 -12.37
CA THR A 411 17.43 -6.96 -11.89
C THR A 411 17.32 -7.02 -10.35
N ASN A 412 16.15 -6.64 -9.81
CA ASN A 412 15.87 -6.74 -8.38
C ASN A 412 15.67 -8.20 -7.94
N PRO A 413 16.50 -8.78 -7.05
CA PRO A 413 16.26 -10.14 -6.58
C PRO A 413 14.99 -10.19 -5.73
N HIS A 414 14.12 -11.14 -6.06
CA HIS A 414 12.93 -11.44 -5.25
C HIS A 414 13.35 -12.21 -4.00
N ILE A 415 13.56 -11.48 -2.90
CA ILE A 415 13.92 -12.03 -1.59
C ILE A 415 12.65 -12.25 -0.76
N ASN A 416 12.60 -13.36 -0.02
CA ASN A 416 11.49 -13.76 0.85
C ASN A 416 10.14 -13.94 0.13
N THR A 417 10.17 -14.24 -1.18
CA THR A 417 9.00 -14.69 -1.96
C THR A 417 8.97 -16.21 -2.07
N THR A 418 7.84 -16.80 -2.49
CA THR A 418 7.77 -18.24 -2.80
C THR A 418 8.78 -18.59 -3.90
N GLY A 419 9.74 -19.48 -3.61
CA GLY A 419 10.86 -19.78 -4.51
C GLY A 419 11.88 -18.64 -4.64
N GLY A 420 11.83 -17.65 -3.75
CA GLY A 420 12.72 -16.49 -3.73
C GLY A 420 14.15 -16.84 -3.31
N ALA A 421 15.07 -15.92 -3.60
CA ALA A 421 16.49 -16.14 -3.43
C ALA A 421 17.00 -15.82 -2.01
N ASN A 422 18.10 -16.46 -1.61
CA ASN A 422 18.76 -16.20 -0.34
C ASN A 422 19.66 -14.96 -0.46
N PRO A 423 19.56 -13.97 0.45
CA PRO A 423 20.41 -12.77 0.42
C PRO A 423 21.92 -13.07 0.34
N LYS A 424 22.37 -14.17 0.96
CA LYS A 424 23.79 -14.57 0.99
C LYS A 424 24.36 -14.86 -0.39
N ASP A 425 23.52 -15.35 -1.29
CA ASP A 425 23.96 -15.80 -2.62
C ASP A 425 24.40 -14.61 -3.50
N PHE A 426 24.00 -13.40 -3.14
CA PHE A 426 24.27 -12.16 -3.87
C PHE A 426 25.45 -11.34 -3.32
N ILE A 427 26.06 -11.74 -2.20
CA ILE A 427 27.21 -11.01 -1.63
C ILE A 427 28.38 -10.96 -2.62
N LYS A 428 28.62 -12.06 -3.33
CA LYS A 428 29.68 -12.18 -4.35
C LYS A 428 29.53 -11.20 -5.52
N ASP A 429 28.32 -10.70 -5.77
CA ASP A 429 28.04 -9.83 -6.92
C ASP A 429 28.72 -8.46 -6.77
N TYR A 430 29.11 -8.07 -5.55
CA TYR A 430 29.91 -6.86 -5.30
C TYR A 430 31.38 -7.01 -5.69
N GLU A 431 31.89 -8.23 -5.73
CA GLU A 431 33.26 -8.54 -6.14
C GLU A 431 33.32 -8.87 -7.64
N GLN A 432 32.26 -9.49 -8.17
CA GLN A 432 32.15 -9.92 -9.56
C GLN A 432 30.82 -9.42 -10.17
N PRO A 433 30.65 -8.10 -10.35
CA PRO A 433 29.41 -7.54 -10.86
C PRO A 433 29.16 -8.03 -12.29
N LYS A 434 28.07 -8.76 -12.50
CA LYS A 434 27.67 -9.28 -13.80
C LYS A 434 26.20 -8.98 -14.04
N ALA A 435 25.85 -8.65 -15.28
CA ALA A 435 24.46 -8.60 -15.70
C ALA A 435 23.80 -9.98 -15.49
N ASN A 436 22.58 -9.96 -14.96
CA ASN A 436 21.72 -11.14 -14.85
C ASN A 436 20.53 -11.06 -15.82
N ASN A 437 20.41 -9.97 -16.56
CA ASN A 437 19.41 -9.76 -17.57
C ASN A 437 19.96 -10.04 -18.98
N PRO A 438 19.48 -11.09 -19.68
CA PRO A 438 19.96 -11.44 -21.02
C PRO A 438 19.66 -10.38 -22.09
N ASN A 439 18.77 -9.42 -21.80
CA ASN A 439 18.54 -8.30 -22.72
C ASN A 439 19.82 -7.49 -22.96
N PHE A 440 20.80 -7.50 -22.06
CA PHE A 440 22.07 -6.77 -22.26
C PHE A 440 23.18 -7.58 -22.94
N ASP A 441 22.96 -8.86 -23.24
CA ASP A 441 23.94 -9.67 -23.98
C ASP A 441 24.08 -9.15 -25.43
N PRO A 442 25.27 -9.07 -26.03
CA PRO A 442 25.38 -8.71 -27.44
C PRO A 442 24.70 -9.74 -28.35
N LEU A 443 24.03 -9.27 -29.39
CA LEU A 443 23.53 -10.13 -30.47
C LEU A 443 24.71 -10.68 -31.32
N PRO A 444 24.50 -11.74 -32.13
CA PRO A 444 25.57 -12.32 -32.96
C PRO A 444 26.22 -11.34 -33.94
N ASN A 445 25.50 -10.29 -34.34
CA ASN A 445 25.99 -9.22 -35.20
C ASN A 445 26.67 -8.07 -34.42
N GLY A 446 26.79 -8.17 -33.10
CA GLY A 446 27.42 -7.19 -32.22
C GLY A 446 26.50 -6.09 -31.68
N GLU A 447 25.25 -5.99 -32.15
CA GLU A 447 24.27 -5.01 -31.65
C GLU A 447 23.90 -5.30 -30.19
N SER A 448 23.70 -4.25 -29.37
CA SER A 448 23.44 -4.42 -27.93
C SER A 448 22.76 -3.22 -27.28
N PHE A 449 21.98 -3.47 -26.22
CA PHE A 449 21.45 -2.42 -25.34
C PHE A 449 22.47 -1.77 -24.42
N GLN A 450 23.70 -2.30 -24.31
CA GLN A 450 24.73 -1.83 -23.37
C GLN A 450 25.02 -0.33 -23.46
N HIS A 451 24.84 0.29 -24.63
CA HIS A 451 25.17 1.70 -24.87
C HIS A 451 23.98 2.55 -25.32
N ILE A 452 22.77 2.02 -25.17
CA ILE A 452 21.55 2.66 -25.67
C ILE A 452 20.86 3.47 -24.58
N PHE A 453 20.61 2.83 -23.43
CA PHE A 453 19.93 3.43 -22.30
C PHE A 453 20.88 4.28 -21.47
N ASN A 454 20.42 5.48 -21.11
CA ASN A 454 21.13 6.40 -20.20
C ASN A 454 20.44 6.51 -18.83
N THR A 455 19.38 5.74 -18.62
CA THR A 455 18.65 5.63 -17.35
C THR A 455 18.41 4.15 -17.04
N THR A 456 18.65 3.76 -15.79
CA THR A 456 18.58 2.40 -15.27
C THR A 456 17.49 2.34 -14.18
N PRO A 457 16.28 1.89 -14.53
CA PRO A 457 15.21 1.71 -13.57
C PRO A 457 15.39 0.38 -12.82
N ILE A 458 15.06 0.40 -11.53
CA ILE A 458 14.87 -0.81 -10.72
C ILE A 458 13.44 -0.83 -10.20
N ASP A 459 12.77 -1.95 -10.47
CA ASP A 459 11.44 -2.24 -9.99
C ASP A 459 11.40 -2.27 -8.44
N VAL A 460 10.54 -1.42 -7.86
CA VAL A 460 10.19 -1.39 -6.44
C VAL A 460 8.69 -1.55 -6.20
N TYR A 461 8.00 -2.29 -7.06
CA TYR A 461 6.57 -2.56 -6.93
C TYR A 461 6.25 -3.11 -5.54
N PRO A 462 5.13 -2.65 -4.94
CA PRO A 462 4.53 -3.33 -3.82
C PRO A 462 4.36 -4.82 -4.15
N LYS A 463 4.95 -5.69 -3.33
CA LYS A 463 4.94 -7.14 -3.56
C LYS A 463 3.74 -7.77 -2.85
N PRO A 464 3.13 -8.82 -3.40
CA PRO A 464 2.02 -9.47 -2.72
C PRO A 464 2.41 -10.00 -1.33
N MET A 465 1.53 -9.84 -0.33
CA MET A 465 1.83 -10.17 1.07
C MET A 465 1.64 -11.66 1.41
N PHE A 466 1.77 -12.59 0.48
CA PHE A 466 1.32 -13.99 0.66
C PHE A 466 2.09 -14.82 1.67
N MET A 467 3.33 -14.42 1.97
CA MET A 467 4.22 -15.13 2.89
C MET A 467 4.63 -14.17 3.99
N LYS A 468 4.71 -14.69 5.21
CA LYS A 468 5.37 -14.03 6.33
C LYS A 468 6.46 -14.92 6.90
N ASP A 469 7.54 -14.30 7.35
CA ASP A 469 8.56 -14.98 8.14
C ASP A 469 8.11 -15.15 9.61
N GLU A 470 8.97 -15.76 10.43
CA GLU A 470 8.69 -15.99 11.86
C GLU A 470 8.45 -14.72 12.68
N GLN A 471 8.91 -13.57 12.19
CA GLN A 471 8.76 -12.27 12.84
C GLN A 471 7.60 -11.47 12.25
N GLY A 472 6.86 -12.04 11.30
CA GLY A 472 5.71 -11.41 10.67
C GLY A 472 6.06 -10.49 9.50
N ASN A 473 7.31 -10.47 9.02
CA ASN A 473 7.71 -9.63 7.88
C ASN A 473 7.21 -10.24 6.56
N THR A 474 6.70 -9.40 5.69
CA THR A 474 6.24 -9.76 4.33
C THR A 474 7.29 -9.37 3.28
N PRO A 475 7.16 -9.80 2.01
CA PRO A 475 8.10 -9.40 0.95
C PRO A 475 8.31 -7.89 0.82
N ASN A 476 7.31 -7.06 1.17
CA ASN A 476 7.43 -5.60 1.12
C ASN A 476 8.55 -5.04 2.02
N ASN A 477 8.80 -5.67 3.17
CA ASN A 477 9.88 -5.28 4.07
C ASN A 477 11.27 -5.45 3.45
N PHE A 478 11.39 -6.25 2.39
CA PHE A 478 12.66 -6.54 1.71
C PHE A 478 12.89 -5.64 0.48
N VAL A 479 11.81 -5.14 -0.14
CA VAL A 479 11.83 -4.44 -1.45
C VAL A 479 12.85 -3.30 -1.49
N LEU A 480 12.84 -2.42 -0.49
CA LEU A 480 13.72 -1.25 -0.46
C LEU A 480 15.20 -1.66 -0.47
N LEU A 481 15.59 -2.57 0.42
CA LEU A 481 16.97 -2.99 0.58
C LEU A 481 17.45 -3.81 -0.63
N SER A 482 16.59 -4.66 -1.20
CA SER A 482 16.88 -5.38 -2.44
C SER A 482 17.08 -4.41 -3.61
N ALA A 483 16.28 -3.34 -3.69
CA ALA A 483 16.44 -2.33 -4.73
C ALA A 483 17.72 -1.51 -4.58
N ILE A 484 18.09 -1.14 -3.35
CA ILE A 484 19.37 -0.50 -3.04
C ILE A 484 20.53 -1.41 -3.47
N HIS A 485 20.43 -2.71 -3.18
CA HIS A 485 21.42 -3.69 -3.62
C HIS A 485 21.55 -3.71 -5.15
N SER A 486 20.45 -3.89 -5.89
CA SER A 486 20.49 -3.96 -7.36
C SER A 486 21.00 -2.67 -7.99
N GLN A 487 20.61 -1.51 -7.47
CA GLN A 487 21.15 -0.24 -7.97
C GLN A 487 22.66 -0.11 -7.71
N ARG A 488 23.16 -0.58 -6.56
CA ARG A 488 24.60 -0.62 -6.29
C ARG A 488 25.34 -1.54 -7.26
N ILE A 489 24.79 -2.72 -7.59
CA ILE A 489 25.42 -3.62 -8.57
C ILE A 489 25.42 -3.01 -9.97
N ASN A 490 24.30 -2.41 -10.42
CA ASN A 490 24.27 -1.74 -11.73
C ASN A 490 25.30 -0.60 -11.82
N LYS A 491 25.53 0.16 -10.74
CA LYS A 491 26.60 1.17 -10.68
C LYS A 491 28.02 0.60 -10.87
N LEU A 492 28.22 -0.68 -10.59
CA LEU A 492 29.50 -1.36 -10.77
C LEU A 492 29.65 -1.96 -12.18
N ILE A 493 28.56 -2.10 -12.95
CA ILE A 493 28.59 -2.62 -14.32
C ILE A 493 29.14 -1.54 -15.27
N PRO A 494 30.24 -1.79 -16.03
CA PRO A 494 30.97 -0.75 -16.75
C PRO A 494 30.16 0.11 -17.71
N TYR A 495 29.18 -0.47 -18.40
CA TYR A 495 28.34 0.22 -19.37
C TYR A 495 27.08 0.85 -18.76
N GLN A 496 26.76 0.55 -17.51
CA GLN A 496 25.64 1.16 -16.77
C GLN A 496 26.12 2.29 -15.85
N LYS A 497 27.39 2.30 -15.41
CA LYS A 497 27.91 3.19 -14.34
C LYS A 497 27.64 4.69 -14.50
N ASN A 498 27.43 5.17 -15.73
CA ASN A 498 27.18 6.57 -16.05
C ASN A 498 25.70 6.91 -16.24
N ASN A 499 24.82 5.92 -16.12
CA ASN A 499 23.38 6.12 -16.25
C ASN A 499 22.82 6.87 -15.04
N LYS A 500 21.61 7.39 -15.20
CA LYS A 500 20.75 7.81 -14.10
C LYS A 500 20.11 6.58 -13.47
N PHE A 501 20.22 6.42 -12.16
CA PHE A 501 19.68 5.27 -11.45
C PHE A 501 18.39 5.66 -10.71
N ILE A 502 17.25 5.09 -11.11
CA ILE A 502 15.95 5.49 -10.55
C ILE A 502 15.19 4.31 -9.94
N PHE A 503 14.32 4.59 -8.98
CA PHE A 503 13.30 3.63 -8.55
C PHE A 503 12.09 3.75 -9.46
N TYR A 504 11.61 2.62 -9.95
CA TYR A 504 10.35 2.55 -10.68
C TYR A 504 9.29 1.95 -9.74
N ALA A 505 8.32 2.76 -9.34
CA ALA A 505 7.37 2.45 -8.29
C ALA A 505 5.92 2.52 -8.77
N TRP A 506 5.05 1.81 -8.06
CA TRP A 506 3.59 1.85 -8.22
C TRP A 506 2.98 2.29 -6.91
N ASN A 507 1.90 3.07 -6.94
CA ASN A 507 1.21 3.50 -5.73
C ASN A 507 0.38 2.38 -5.08
N ARG A 508 0.02 1.31 -5.83
CA ARG A 508 -0.85 0.22 -5.36
C ARG A 508 -0.28 -1.16 -5.65
N TYR A 509 -0.75 -2.15 -4.89
CA TYR A 509 -0.48 -3.56 -5.14
C TYR A 509 -1.26 -4.01 -6.36
N MET A 510 -0.57 -4.41 -7.43
CA MET A 510 -1.22 -5.19 -8.48
C MET A 510 -1.63 -6.53 -7.89
N PRO A 511 -2.93 -6.87 -7.89
CA PRO A 511 -3.38 -8.15 -7.39
C PRO A 511 -2.85 -9.23 -8.33
N LEU A 512 -2.52 -10.40 -7.80
CA LEU A 512 -2.61 -11.56 -8.68
C LEU A 512 -4.07 -11.67 -9.12
N TYR A 513 -4.36 -12.11 -10.35
CA TYR A 513 -5.68 -12.14 -11.01
C TYR A 513 -6.89 -12.64 -10.15
N LYS A 514 -6.64 -13.23 -8.98
CA LYS A 514 -7.64 -13.81 -8.06
C LYS A 514 -7.67 -13.20 -6.66
N ASP A 515 -6.79 -12.27 -6.31
CA ASP A 515 -6.79 -11.68 -4.96
C ASP A 515 -8.08 -10.91 -4.68
N PRO A 516 -8.65 -11.03 -3.46
CA PRO A 516 -9.83 -10.25 -3.10
C PRO A 516 -9.50 -8.76 -3.07
N ILE A 517 -10.46 -7.97 -3.49
CA ILE A 517 -10.32 -6.53 -3.60
C ILE A 517 -10.72 -5.86 -2.27
N VAL A 518 -10.19 -4.67 -1.97
CA VAL A 518 -10.57 -3.87 -0.80
C VAL A 518 -11.86 -3.09 -1.12
N PRO A 519 -12.92 -3.17 -0.30
CA PRO A 519 -14.06 -2.27 -0.43
C PRO A 519 -13.72 -0.91 0.18
N TRP A 520 -13.87 0.14 -0.62
CA TRP A 520 -13.67 1.53 -0.22
C TRP A 520 -15.03 2.23 -0.13
N ASN A 521 -15.28 2.90 0.99
CA ASN A 521 -16.59 3.46 1.30
C ASN A 521 -16.62 4.99 1.08
N TYR A 522 -17.60 5.44 0.28
CA TYR A 522 -17.76 6.81 -0.21
C TYR A 522 -19.11 7.36 0.21
N ASN A 523 -19.12 8.42 1.03
CA ASN A 523 -20.37 9.08 1.41
C ASN A 523 -20.69 10.19 0.41
N LEU A 524 -21.69 9.94 -0.43
CA LEU A 524 -22.19 10.92 -1.39
C LEU A 524 -23.21 11.85 -0.71
N THR A 525 -23.18 13.11 -1.12
CA THR A 525 -24.12 14.15 -0.68
C THR A 525 -25.26 14.35 -1.67
N ALA A 526 -25.04 14.06 -2.96
CA ALA A 526 -26.03 14.20 -4.02
C ALA A 526 -25.78 13.18 -5.16
N PRO A 527 -26.60 12.13 -5.30
CA PRO A 527 -27.63 11.69 -4.36
C PRO A 527 -27.02 11.32 -3.01
N LYS A 528 -27.76 11.53 -1.91
CA LYS A 528 -27.26 11.19 -0.58
C LYS A 528 -27.23 9.67 -0.40
N GLY A 529 -26.10 9.11 -0.01
CA GLY A 529 -25.95 7.68 0.24
C GLY A 529 -24.50 7.24 0.31
N GLU A 530 -24.29 5.94 0.39
CA GLU A 530 -22.96 5.33 0.44
C GLU A 530 -22.69 4.54 -0.84
N LEU A 531 -21.68 4.96 -1.58
CA LEU A 531 -21.11 4.21 -2.69
C LEU A 531 -19.94 3.37 -2.15
N VAL A 532 -19.86 2.10 -2.52
CA VAL A 532 -18.73 1.23 -2.19
C VAL A 532 -18.05 0.85 -3.49
N MET A 533 -16.76 1.16 -3.63
CA MET A 533 -15.98 0.78 -4.81
C MET A 533 -14.92 -0.23 -4.41
N ASN A 534 -14.81 -1.31 -5.17
CA ASN A 534 -13.76 -2.28 -4.98
C ASN A 534 -12.46 -1.78 -5.62
N GLN A 535 -11.38 -1.74 -4.84
CA GLN A 535 -10.07 -1.23 -5.25
C GLN A 535 -8.89 -2.07 -4.79
N LEU A 536 -7.80 -1.90 -5.52
CA LEU A 536 -6.54 -2.49 -5.17
C LEU A 536 -6.07 -2.01 -3.80
N GLU A 537 -5.37 -2.89 -3.12
CA GLU A 537 -4.69 -2.55 -1.89
C GLU A 537 -3.63 -1.47 -2.16
N MET A 538 -3.47 -0.53 -1.25
CA MET A 538 -2.47 0.52 -1.37
C MET A 538 -1.19 0.22 -0.61
N MET A 539 -0.06 0.64 -1.17
CA MET A 539 1.25 0.56 -0.51
C MET A 539 1.25 1.29 0.85
N PRO A 540 1.85 0.74 1.92
CA PRO A 540 2.05 1.45 3.17
C PRO A 540 2.73 2.81 3.00
N ALA A 541 2.29 3.81 3.79
CA ALA A 541 2.86 5.16 3.74
C ALA A 541 4.35 5.18 4.13
N SER A 542 4.75 4.35 5.10
CA SER A 542 6.16 4.19 5.49
C SER A 542 7.03 3.72 4.33
N GLN A 543 6.54 2.79 3.52
CA GLN A 543 7.22 2.29 2.33
C GLN A 543 7.27 3.36 1.24
N ALA A 544 6.17 4.07 0.97
CA ALA A 544 6.14 5.14 -0.03
C ALA A 544 7.15 6.26 0.30
N LEU A 545 7.18 6.72 1.55
CA LEU A 545 8.15 7.73 2.00
C LEU A 545 9.59 7.20 1.91
N SER A 546 9.80 5.93 2.26
CA SER A 546 11.13 5.30 2.18
C SER A 546 11.63 5.22 0.73
N LEU A 547 10.81 4.73 -0.19
CA LEU A 547 11.19 4.63 -1.60
C LEU A 547 11.49 6.01 -2.19
N SER A 548 10.70 7.04 -1.86
CA SER A 548 10.98 8.41 -2.27
C SER A 548 12.31 8.94 -1.71
N LEU A 549 12.52 8.87 -0.40
CA LEU A 549 13.73 9.40 0.23
C LEU A 549 15.00 8.68 -0.23
N PHE A 550 14.99 7.34 -0.24
CA PHE A 550 16.18 6.58 -0.62
C PHE A 550 16.52 6.74 -2.11
N SER A 551 15.52 6.84 -2.99
CA SER A 551 15.75 7.09 -4.41
C SER A 551 16.36 8.47 -4.67
N LEU A 552 15.93 9.50 -3.94
CA LEU A 552 16.43 10.87 -4.11
C LEU A 552 17.75 11.14 -3.39
N VAL A 553 17.93 10.58 -2.19
CA VAL A 553 19.14 10.82 -1.39
C VAL A 553 20.31 9.98 -1.90
N LEU A 554 20.11 8.70 -2.26
CA LEU A 554 21.20 7.80 -2.66
C LEU A 554 21.38 7.66 -4.17
N PHE A 555 20.33 7.93 -4.95
CA PHE A 555 20.31 7.69 -6.39
C PHE A 555 19.83 8.93 -7.15
N ASP A 556 19.25 8.77 -8.33
CA ASP A 556 18.94 9.86 -9.24
C ASP A 556 17.45 10.18 -9.31
N GLY A 557 16.58 9.54 -8.52
CA GLY A 557 15.15 9.86 -8.45
C GLY A 557 14.23 8.67 -8.70
N TYR A 558 12.98 8.93 -9.10
CA TYR A 558 11.96 7.90 -9.24
C TYR A 558 10.96 8.17 -10.37
N TYR A 559 10.40 7.08 -10.89
CA TYR A 559 9.14 7.04 -11.64
C TYR A 559 8.05 6.54 -10.69
N LEU A 560 6.96 7.28 -10.50
CA LEU A 560 5.76 6.77 -9.84
C LEU A 560 4.65 6.59 -10.87
N TRP A 561 4.25 5.34 -11.09
CA TRP A 561 3.15 4.96 -11.96
C TRP A 561 1.82 5.00 -11.21
N HIS A 562 0.78 5.42 -11.93
CA HIS A 562 -0.59 5.53 -11.48
C HIS A 562 -1.53 4.86 -12.49
N ASP A 563 -2.53 4.14 -12.00
CA ASP A 563 -3.58 3.51 -12.82
C ASP A 563 -4.70 4.48 -13.20
N SER A 564 -4.57 5.75 -12.81
CA SER A 564 -5.62 6.73 -13.00
C SER A 564 -5.01 8.09 -13.37
N GLY A 565 -5.70 8.79 -14.27
CA GLY A 565 -5.32 10.14 -14.72
C GLY A 565 -5.80 11.22 -13.74
N PRO A 566 -5.74 12.49 -14.13
CA PRO A 566 -6.24 13.56 -13.28
C PRO A 566 -7.78 13.54 -13.19
N TYR A 567 -8.31 13.68 -11.97
CA TYR A 567 -9.76 13.74 -11.67
C TYR A 567 -10.18 15.10 -11.10
N GLY A 568 -11.46 15.41 -11.22
CA GLY A 568 -12.04 16.59 -10.58
C GLY A 568 -12.05 16.48 -9.07
N ASN A 569 -12.48 17.55 -8.39
CA ASN A 569 -12.57 17.61 -6.93
C ASN A 569 -14.01 17.47 -6.44
N ASP A 570 -14.95 17.13 -7.32
CA ASP A 570 -16.34 16.95 -6.93
C ASP A 570 -16.51 15.57 -6.27
N PRO A 571 -16.81 15.52 -4.96
CA PRO A 571 -16.93 14.27 -4.24
C PRO A 571 -18.20 13.48 -4.61
N ASN A 572 -19.04 13.95 -5.54
CA ASN A 572 -20.25 13.25 -5.99
C ASN A 572 -20.19 12.82 -7.47
N ALA A 573 -19.16 13.26 -8.22
CA ALA A 573 -19.04 13.07 -9.65
C ALA A 573 -18.54 11.67 -10.05
N TYR A 574 -18.94 10.62 -9.34
CA TYR A 574 -18.56 9.25 -9.70
C TYR A 574 -19.31 8.82 -10.96
N THR A 575 -18.57 8.28 -11.92
CA THR A 575 -19.18 7.59 -13.06
C THR A 575 -19.25 6.11 -12.72
N VAL A 576 -20.46 5.64 -12.41
CA VAL A 576 -20.73 4.23 -12.18
C VAL A 576 -21.45 3.66 -13.39
N SER A 577 -20.90 2.62 -13.99
CA SER A 577 -21.62 1.83 -14.99
C SER A 577 -21.28 0.35 -14.80
N LYS A 578 -22.18 -0.53 -15.23
CA LYS A 578 -21.94 -1.98 -15.17
C LYS A 578 -20.83 -2.42 -16.12
N ASP A 579 -20.55 -1.61 -17.14
CA ASP A 579 -19.51 -1.81 -18.14
C ASP A 579 -18.22 -1.03 -17.81
N ALA A 580 -18.20 -0.29 -16.70
CA ALA A 580 -17.04 0.50 -16.30
C ALA A 580 -15.88 -0.46 -15.96
N PRO A 581 -14.67 -0.22 -16.46
CA PRO A 581 -13.51 -1.03 -16.12
C PRO A 581 -13.23 -0.85 -14.63
N GLY A 582 -13.63 -1.84 -13.83
CA GLY A 582 -13.54 -1.73 -12.38
C GLY A 582 -13.90 -3.03 -11.71
N TRP A 583 -13.36 -3.22 -10.51
CA TRP A 583 -13.49 -4.43 -9.71
C TRP A 583 -14.88 -4.60 -9.05
N GLY A 584 -15.91 -3.93 -9.60
CA GLY A 584 -17.27 -3.86 -9.07
C GLY A 584 -17.53 -2.68 -8.12
N HIS A 585 -18.81 -2.36 -7.92
CA HIS A 585 -19.27 -1.35 -6.97
C HIS A 585 -20.62 -1.76 -6.36
N GLU A 586 -20.98 -1.15 -5.23
CA GLU A 586 -22.28 -1.29 -4.57
C GLU A 586 -22.82 0.10 -4.20
N TRP A 587 -24.14 0.30 -4.33
CA TRP A 587 -24.80 1.56 -3.99
C TRP A 587 -25.86 1.36 -2.91
N TYR A 588 -25.78 2.18 -1.87
CA TYR A 588 -26.68 2.18 -0.73
C TYR A 588 -27.27 3.60 -0.52
N PRO A 589 -28.41 3.91 -1.15
CA PRO A 589 -29.01 5.24 -1.04
C PRO A 589 -29.45 5.53 0.40
N ALA A 590 -29.26 6.76 0.86
CA ALA A 590 -29.59 7.14 2.24
C ALA A 590 -31.10 7.08 2.53
N ASP A 591 -31.94 7.17 1.49
CA ASP A 591 -33.40 7.03 1.59
C ASP A 591 -33.91 5.62 1.26
N GLY A 592 -33.00 4.69 0.95
CA GLY A 592 -33.32 3.31 0.56
C GLY A 592 -33.94 3.17 -0.84
N LYS A 593 -34.06 4.26 -1.62
CA LYS A 593 -34.88 4.29 -2.84
C LYS A 593 -34.15 4.82 -4.07
N ILE A 594 -33.26 5.80 -3.93
CA ILE A 594 -32.61 6.42 -5.10
C ILE A 594 -31.79 5.38 -5.88
N PRO A 595 -32.04 5.19 -7.19
CA PRO A 595 -31.33 4.19 -7.99
C PRO A 595 -29.89 4.60 -8.30
N GLU A 596 -29.06 3.62 -8.64
CA GLU A 596 -27.65 3.81 -9.02
C GLU A 596 -27.47 4.76 -10.21
N SER A 597 -28.45 4.82 -11.12
CA SER A 597 -28.42 5.67 -12.32
C SER A 597 -28.41 7.18 -12.02
N GLU A 598 -28.71 7.57 -10.79
CA GLU A 598 -28.66 8.97 -10.34
C GLU A 598 -27.28 9.39 -9.82
N ILE A 599 -26.35 8.45 -9.62
CA ILE A 599 -24.99 8.78 -9.23
C ILE A 599 -24.30 9.51 -10.38
N GLY A 600 -23.72 10.68 -10.09
CA GLY A 600 -23.05 11.51 -11.10
C GLY A 600 -23.99 12.21 -12.09
N SER A 601 -25.31 11.97 -12.07
CA SER A 601 -26.28 12.55 -13.01
C SER A 601 -26.36 14.09 -12.94
N LYS A 602 -25.90 14.67 -11.82
CA LYS A 602 -25.87 16.12 -11.55
C LYS A 602 -24.47 16.74 -11.61
N SER A 603 -23.46 16.00 -12.07
CA SER A 603 -22.10 16.50 -12.16
C SER A 603 -21.89 17.34 -13.43
N GLU A 604 -21.74 18.65 -13.27
CA GLU A 604 -21.26 19.54 -14.34
C GLU A 604 -19.73 19.50 -14.49
N LYS A 605 -19.03 18.69 -13.67
CA LYS A 605 -17.57 18.71 -13.50
C LYS A 605 -16.92 17.41 -13.97
N GLN A 606 -15.59 17.48 -14.16
CA GLN A 606 -14.74 16.32 -14.35
C GLN A 606 -14.93 15.32 -13.19
N GLY A 607 -14.94 14.02 -13.49
CA GLY A 607 -15.33 12.96 -12.56
C GLY A 607 -14.55 12.93 -11.25
N ALA A 608 -15.11 12.31 -10.21
CA ALA A 608 -14.49 12.16 -8.90
C ALA A 608 -13.30 11.17 -8.95
N PRO A 609 -12.26 11.37 -8.12
CA PRO A 609 -11.13 10.44 -8.05
C PRO A 609 -11.61 9.05 -7.66
N PRO A 610 -11.18 8.00 -8.38
CA PRO A 610 -11.69 6.67 -8.17
C PRO A 610 -11.26 6.14 -6.80
N TYR A 611 -10.18 6.64 -6.18
CA TYR A 611 -9.65 6.17 -4.90
C TYR A 611 -8.81 7.22 -4.18
N TRP A 612 -8.55 7.00 -2.89
CA TRP A 612 -7.71 7.89 -2.08
C TRP A 612 -6.24 7.58 -2.31
N ASP A 613 -5.45 8.46 -2.93
CA ASP A 613 -4.05 8.16 -3.26
C ASP A 613 -3.03 8.76 -2.27
N TYR A 614 -3.13 8.40 -0.99
CA TYR A 614 -2.14 8.85 0.00
C TYR A 614 -0.69 8.46 -0.34
N PRO A 615 -0.36 7.30 -0.97
CA PRO A 615 1.03 6.95 -1.26
C PRO A 615 1.74 8.05 -2.06
N THR A 616 1.07 8.64 -3.05
CA THR A 616 1.62 9.75 -3.84
C THR A 616 1.94 10.98 -2.98
N GLU A 617 1.10 11.30 -2.00
CA GLU A 617 1.36 12.39 -1.06
C GLU A 617 2.65 12.14 -0.27
N PHE A 618 2.94 10.89 0.10
CA PHE A 618 4.19 10.51 0.78
C PHE A 618 5.41 10.49 -0.15
N TYR A 619 5.24 10.22 -1.45
CA TYR A 619 6.32 10.43 -2.43
C TYR A 619 6.69 11.91 -2.53
N VAL A 620 5.70 12.78 -2.61
CA VAL A 620 5.88 14.24 -2.68
C VAL A 620 6.47 14.79 -1.37
N LEU A 621 6.06 14.26 -0.23
CA LEU A 621 6.69 14.53 1.06
C LEU A 621 8.18 14.17 1.05
N GLY A 622 8.53 12.97 0.57
CA GLY A 622 9.93 12.58 0.43
C GLY A 622 10.73 13.51 -0.48
N ASN A 623 10.11 14.02 -1.56
CA ASN A 623 10.73 15.00 -2.45
C ASN A 623 10.98 16.34 -1.73
N TRP A 624 9.97 16.86 -1.01
CA TRP A 624 10.12 18.07 -0.21
C TRP A 624 11.21 17.93 0.86
N MET A 625 11.26 16.78 1.55
CA MET A 625 12.28 16.48 2.56
C MET A 625 13.67 16.38 1.94
N ALA A 626 13.81 15.74 0.77
CA ALA A 626 15.07 15.69 0.03
C ALA A 626 15.54 17.08 -0.41
N LYS A 627 14.61 17.98 -0.75
CA LYS A 627 14.93 19.38 -1.07
C LYS A 627 15.56 20.13 0.11
N GLN A 628 15.20 19.80 1.35
CA GLN A 628 15.79 20.43 2.56
C GLN A 628 17.28 20.11 2.74
N VAL A 629 17.75 19.07 2.05
CA VAL A 629 19.13 18.57 2.12
C VAL A 629 19.85 18.61 0.77
N GLU A 630 19.29 19.32 -0.21
CA GLU A 630 19.83 19.44 -1.58
C GLU A 630 21.31 19.87 -1.59
N ASP A 631 21.67 20.80 -0.71
CA ASP A 631 23.02 21.35 -0.57
C ASP A 631 24.08 20.33 -0.13
N VAL A 632 23.66 19.11 0.23
CA VAL A 632 24.54 17.99 0.55
C VAL A 632 24.46 16.89 -0.50
N ILE A 633 23.24 16.56 -0.96
CA ILE A 633 23.04 15.42 -1.87
C ILE A 633 23.45 15.69 -3.31
N VAL A 634 23.47 16.97 -3.74
CA VAL A 634 23.96 17.36 -5.06
C VAL A 634 25.49 17.41 -5.05
N GLY A 635 26.12 16.53 -5.82
CA GLY A 635 27.59 16.40 -5.87
C GLY A 635 28.22 15.72 -4.64
N GLY A 636 27.40 15.23 -3.71
CA GLY A 636 27.87 14.51 -2.53
C GLY A 636 28.28 13.06 -2.82
N ILE A 637 29.01 12.47 -1.88
CA ILE A 637 29.49 11.08 -1.95
C ILE A 637 28.73 10.23 -0.93
N ASN A 638 28.17 9.12 -1.38
CA ASN A 638 27.46 8.17 -0.53
C ASN A 638 28.44 7.33 0.30
N LYS A 639 28.13 7.14 1.59
CA LYS A 639 28.91 6.30 2.51
C LYS A 639 28.01 5.66 3.56
N ASP A 640 28.12 4.34 3.71
CA ASP A 640 27.47 3.64 4.81
C ASP A 640 28.18 3.95 6.14
N LEU A 641 27.41 4.09 7.22
CA LEU A 641 27.96 4.46 8.53
C LEU A 641 28.12 3.23 9.42
N ALA A 642 29.13 3.27 10.29
CA ALA A 642 29.21 2.33 11.39
C ALA A 642 28.15 2.67 12.43
N PHE A 643 27.52 1.64 13.00
CA PHE A 643 26.49 1.82 14.02
C PHE A 643 26.60 0.76 15.12
N GLN A 644 26.13 1.08 16.31
CA GLN A 644 26.14 0.17 17.45
C GLN A 644 24.79 -0.54 17.56
N LEU A 645 24.81 -1.87 17.54
CA LEU A 645 23.65 -2.73 17.77
C LEU A 645 23.99 -3.74 18.87
N ASN A 646 23.15 -3.82 19.91
CA ASN A 646 23.35 -4.72 21.05
C ASN A 646 24.77 -4.61 21.67
N GLY A 647 25.28 -3.39 21.79
CA GLY A 647 26.62 -3.10 22.32
C GLY A 647 27.79 -3.36 21.38
N LYS A 648 27.57 -3.94 20.20
CA LYS A 648 28.61 -4.24 19.19
C LYS A 648 28.57 -3.24 18.04
N TRP A 649 29.73 -2.87 17.53
CA TRP A 649 29.84 -2.04 16.33
C TRP A 649 29.67 -2.91 15.08
N THR A 650 28.66 -2.59 14.29
CA THR A 650 28.53 -3.04 12.90
C THR A 650 29.29 -2.05 12.02
N LEU A 651 30.32 -2.55 11.33
CA LEU A 651 31.15 -1.76 10.42
C LEU A 651 30.55 -1.76 9.00
N PRO A 652 30.63 -0.63 8.27
CA PRO A 652 30.05 -0.52 6.94
C PRO A 652 30.77 -1.42 5.94
N ARG A 653 29.99 -2.09 5.09
CA ARG A 653 30.46 -2.98 4.01
C ARG A 653 29.74 -2.61 2.71
N LYS A 654 30.32 -2.96 1.54
CA LYS A 654 29.70 -2.59 0.24
C LYS A 654 28.33 -3.25 0.06
N GLU A 655 28.22 -4.47 0.56
CA GLU A 655 27.05 -5.34 0.60
C GLU A 655 26.11 -5.06 1.79
N GLN A 656 26.23 -3.92 2.48
CA GLN A 656 25.47 -3.63 3.71
C GLN A 656 23.96 -3.78 3.55
N ALA A 657 23.39 -3.49 2.38
CA ALA A 657 21.96 -3.69 2.12
C ALA A 657 21.55 -5.18 2.24
N LEU A 658 22.33 -6.10 1.68
CA LEU A 658 22.09 -7.55 1.81
C LEU A 658 22.31 -8.02 3.24
N LEU A 659 23.35 -7.50 3.93
CA LEU A 659 23.62 -7.86 5.32
C LEU A 659 22.51 -7.38 6.26
N ALA A 660 21.96 -6.19 6.01
CA ALA A 660 20.81 -5.66 6.74
C ALA A 660 19.58 -6.55 6.54
N ILE A 661 19.36 -7.07 5.33
CA ILE A 661 18.30 -8.06 5.05
C ILE A 661 18.57 -9.38 5.80
N GLU A 662 19.74 -9.96 5.61
CA GLU A 662 20.10 -11.28 6.14
C GLU A 662 19.99 -11.33 7.67
N LYS A 663 20.49 -10.28 8.33
CA LYS A 663 20.56 -10.18 9.79
C LYS A 663 19.36 -9.45 10.40
N LYS A 664 18.49 -8.88 9.56
CA LYS A 664 17.35 -8.04 9.95
C LYS A 664 17.79 -6.91 10.86
N GLU A 665 18.81 -6.19 10.40
CA GLU A 665 19.43 -5.06 11.08
C GLU A 665 19.03 -3.74 10.40
N PRO A 666 19.13 -2.60 11.11
CA PRO A 666 18.99 -1.29 10.49
C PRO A 666 19.95 -1.09 9.31
N PHE A 667 19.48 -0.37 8.30
CA PHE A 667 20.32 0.14 7.21
C PHE A 667 20.53 1.63 7.42
N ILE A 668 21.79 2.02 7.68
CA ILE A 668 22.18 3.40 7.99
C ILE A 668 23.27 3.85 7.03
N THR A 669 22.99 4.93 6.33
CA THR A 669 23.87 5.47 5.29
C THR A 669 23.93 6.98 5.36
N SER A 670 24.82 7.58 4.58
CA SER A 670 25.06 9.01 4.58
C SER A 670 25.47 9.52 3.21
N VAL A 671 25.29 10.83 3.01
CA VAL A 671 25.85 11.58 1.89
C VAL A 671 26.68 12.71 2.46
N ILE A 672 27.90 12.88 1.94
CA ILE A 672 28.86 13.88 2.43
C ILE A 672 29.23 14.81 1.29
N ASN A 673 29.17 16.12 1.55
CA ASN A 673 29.64 17.15 0.63
C ASN A 673 30.43 18.21 1.40
N GLY A 674 31.77 18.17 1.26
CA GLY A 674 32.67 18.93 2.12
C GLY A 674 32.45 18.58 3.59
N LYS A 675 32.11 19.58 4.41
CA LYS A 675 31.80 19.40 5.84
C LYS A 675 30.34 19.07 6.12
N LYS A 676 29.46 19.13 5.12
CA LYS A 676 28.04 18.86 5.31
C LYS A 676 27.78 17.37 5.21
N ILE A 677 26.90 16.87 6.06
CA ILE A 677 26.48 15.48 6.05
C ILE A 677 24.96 15.37 6.12
N VAL A 678 24.43 14.39 5.40
CA VAL A 678 23.08 13.87 5.55
C VAL A 678 23.21 12.43 6.03
N VAL A 679 22.43 12.06 7.04
CA VAL A 679 22.31 10.67 7.49
C VAL A 679 20.89 10.20 7.21
N LEU A 680 20.76 9.06 6.55
CA LEU A 680 19.49 8.41 6.24
C LEU A 680 19.51 7.01 6.85
N GLY A 681 18.52 6.72 7.69
CA GLY A 681 18.38 5.44 8.38
C GLY A 681 16.99 4.85 8.23
N ILE A 682 16.92 3.52 8.19
CA ILE A 682 15.66 2.77 8.26
C ILE A 682 15.91 1.43 8.93
N ASP A 683 14.91 0.90 9.62
CA ASP A 683 14.85 -0.51 9.99
C ASP A 683 13.58 -1.13 9.39
N SER A 684 13.71 -1.74 8.20
CA SER A 684 12.57 -2.27 7.45
C SER A 684 11.88 -3.45 8.13
N PHE A 685 12.51 -4.05 9.15
CA PHE A 685 12.04 -5.24 9.88
C PHE A 685 11.63 -4.91 11.32
N GLN A 686 11.70 -3.64 11.72
CA GLN A 686 11.32 -3.20 13.04
C GLN A 686 9.80 -3.20 13.19
N ALA A 687 9.30 -3.73 14.31
CA ALA A 687 7.88 -3.74 14.62
C ALA A 687 7.27 -2.32 14.53
N PRO A 688 6.03 -2.13 14.05
CA PRO A 688 5.47 -0.81 13.72
C PRO A 688 5.37 0.20 14.87
N ASN A 689 5.45 -0.26 16.11
CA ASN A 689 5.45 0.59 17.32
C ASN A 689 6.81 0.70 18.01
N ALA A 690 7.83 -0.02 17.54
CA ALA A 690 9.13 0.00 18.19
C ALA A 690 9.82 1.36 17.97
N LYS A 691 10.54 1.79 19.00
CA LYS A 691 11.48 2.90 18.97
C LYS A 691 12.87 2.35 19.23
N LYS A 692 13.82 2.73 18.38
CA LYS A 692 15.21 2.29 18.51
C LYS A 692 16.12 3.49 18.40
N LYS A 693 16.86 3.76 19.46
CA LYS A 693 17.95 4.75 19.47
C LYS A 693 19.24 4.02 19.09
N VAL A 694 19.86 4.42 17.99
CA VAL A 694 21.05 3.80 17.44
C VAL A 694 22.20 4.79 17.48
N LYS A 695 23.30 4.40 18.14
CA LYS A 695 24.54 5.18 18.11
C LYS A 695 25.24 4.95 16.78
N VAL A 696 25.56 6.03 16.08
CA VAL A 696 26.28 6.03 14.79
C VAL A 696 27.61 6.73 14.92
N ARG A 697 28.60 6.29 14.15
CA ARG A 697 29.90 6.97 14.03
C ARG A 697 29.95 7.70 12.70
N LEU A 698 30.06 9.02 12.78
CA LEU A 698 30.19 9.91 11.63
C LEU A 698 31.59 9.79 11.00
N PRO A 699 31.78 10.24 9.74
CA PRO A 699 33.05 10.16 9.03
C PRO A 699 34.25 10.84 9.73
N ASP A 700 33.99 11.84 10.57
CA ASP A 700 34.99 12.56 11.38
C ASP A 700 35.31 11.85 12.72
N GLY A 701 34.72 10.66 12.94
CA GLY A 701 34.85 9.90 14.18
C GLY A 701 33.89 10.32 15.29
N THR A 702 33.11 11.40 15.11
CA THR A 702 32.10 11.82 16.09
C THR A 702 31.04 10.72 16.25
N GLU A 703 30.78 10.32 17.50
CA GLU A 703 29.68 9.42 17.82
C GLU A 703 28.45 10.23 18.24
N THR A 704 27.30 9.89 17.67
CA THR A 704 26.02 10.55 17.94
C THR A 704 24.90 9.54 17.85
N ASP A 705 23.73 9.86 18.40
CA ASP A 705 22.57 8.99 18.30
C ASP A 705 21.62 9.44 17.18
N ILE A 706 20.96 8.48 16.55
CA ILE A 706 19.78 8.68 15.72
C ILE A 706 18.63 7.84 16.27
N GLU A 707 17.41 8.30 16.10
CA GLU A 707 16.18 7.54 16.41
C GLU A 707 15.58 6.94 15.14
N LEU A 708 15.13 5.69 15.23
CA LEU A 708 14.33 4.97 14.25
C LEU A 708 13.00 4.56 14.88
N TYR A 709 11.89 4.84 14.20
CA TYR A 709 10.54 4.51 14.65
C TYR A 709 9.82 3.62 13.63
N GLY A 710 9.27 2.49 14.09
CA GLY A 710 8.68 1.49 13.20
C GLY A 710 9.59 1.15 12.02
N ASN A 711 8.99 0.91 10.86
CA ASN A 711 9.68 0.81 9.57
C ASN A 711 9.71 2.14 8.80
N TRP A 712 9.60 3.28 9.49
CA TRP A 712 9.66 4.61 8.89
C TRP A 712 11.11 5.07 8.66
N PRO A 713 11.38 5.76 7.53
CA PRO A 713 12.71 6.30 7.27
C PRO A 713 12.97 7.51 8.17
N SER A 714 14.23 7.72 8.54
CA SER A 714 14.66 8.86 9.35
C SER A 714 15.81 9.60 8.65
N LEU A 715 15.60 10.89 8.38
CA LEU A 715 16.53 11.76 7.68
C LEU A 715 17.09 12.79 8.65
N TYR A 716 18.41 12.95 8.67
CA TYR A 716 19.12 13.92 9.49
C TYR A 716 20.09 14.73 8.65
N LYS A 717 20.29 15.99 9.04
CA LYS A 717 21.29 16.89 8.45
C LYS A 717 22.25 17.38 9.54
N GLY A 718 23.54 17.47 9.23
CA GLY A 718 24.54 17.95 10.17
C GLY A 718 25.79 18.51 9.50
N THR A 719 26.75 18.89 10.34
CA THR A 719 28.07 19.38 9.94
C THR A 719 29.15 18.60 10.66
N LEU A 720 30.11 18.08 9.91
CA LEU A 720 31.29 17.35 10.40
C LEU A 720 32.33 18.31 10.98
N LYS A 721 33.08 17.84 11.97
CA LYS A 721 34.25 18.55 12.50
C LYS A 721 35.42 18.47 11.51
N ASN A 722 36.34 19.43 11.64
CA ASN A 722 37.54 19.53 10.79
C ASN A 722 38.50 18.36 10.98
#